data_AF-A0A937YNM9-F1
#
_entry.id   AF-A0A937YNM9-F1
#
_cell.length_a   1.000
_cell.length_b   1.000
_cell.length_c   1.000
_cell.angle_alpha   90.00
_cell.angle_beta   90.00
_cell.angle_gamma   90.00
#
_symmetry.space_group_name_H-M   'P 1'
#
loop_
_entity.id
_entity.type
_entity.pdbx_description
1 polymer ?
#
loop_
_entity_poly.entity_id
_entity_poly.type
_entity_poly.pdbx_seq_one_letter_code
_entity_poly.pdbx_strand_id
1 'polypeptide(L)'
;MQPTKRPDRLEKTPQLGAAAAARMEKNLFKFIFKNSKREQINLLAMTAVMMVVYYAALGIPKKIIDDALKGSDVPHDLTILGIKFATLESTLLLFTLCAMFLGFELIQGGLKMYVNIYKGRVGERILRRVRYMLYGRIMRFPLPHFKRMSQGEAIPMITAEVEPLGGFAGDACSAPAQYGGQALTALFFIFMQDPVLGGAGLALYPVQAYIIPRLQRQVNKLSKMRVKEVRGLAERMTETIQGAQEIHAHNTAHYHLAEFSDRLGEVFNIRFQIYNKKFFIKFLNNFLAQLTPFFFYSIGGLFVIQGKLEVGALVAVINAYKDLPPNWKELLNFYQVYQDVKVKYEQVISQFEPPGTMSEEKQLAEPEVIPPFTGEIQALNVSFQDEDQVQIVSNVNVRFKLDEHVAIVGSAGSGKEELLLMLARLVEPSTGRIQAGALDFSQLPEAVTGRRIGFVGQNAFTFSTTLKENILYGLKHRPMADPPPAVADPAERKQWIAESVAAGNSRYDFLADWVDYKAAGIDGADGASAAALRAAEVSDLAEDIYMLGLRGSLDPAREPAAAEKVLAARQALSETLREPAYSGLVERFDRARYCTNATLAENLIFGSPVGKTFDMVRLAEHPYVQQVLDKVGLAADILVKGHQLAATMIELFADLPPDHELFQRFSFISADDLPEYQALIGRVERDKLADLKGVDRLRLLSLPFKLVPARHRLGLIDEGFQARVLEARKVFHDELPANLANAVEF
;
A
#
# COMPACT_ATOMS: atom_id res chain seq x y z
N MET A 1 -52.74 16.93 -8.46
CA MET A 1 -51.40 17.01 -7.82
C MET A 1 -50.37 16.66 -8.87
N GLN A 2 -49.50 17.62 -9.20
CA GLN A 2 -48.55 17.55 -10.32
C GLN A 2 -47.43 16.52 -10.06
N PRO A 3 -46.92 15.83 -11.10
CA PRO A 3 -45.75 14.99 -10.99
C PRO A 3 -44.51 15.87 -10.87
N THR A 4 -43.76 15.70 -9.78
CA THR A 4 -42.49 16.37 -9.54
C THR A 4 -41.46 15.96 -10.59
N LYS A 5 -40.96 16.95 -11.32
CA LYS A 5 -39.92 16.86 -12.34
C LYS A 5 -38.66 16.18 -11.80
N ARG A 6 -38.13 15.24 -12.58
CA ARG A 6 -36.74 14.73 -12.48
C ARG A 6 -35.75 15.90 -12.45
N PRO A 7 -34.62 15.81 -11.72
CA PRO A 7 -33.56 16.80 -11.83
C PRO A 7 -32.79 16.59 -13.14
N ASP A 8 -33.36 17.06 -14.26
CA ASP A 8 -32.63 17.33 -15.49
C ASP A 8 -31.77 18.59 -15.29
N ARG A 9 -30.52 18.41 -14.87
CA ARG A 9 -29.42 19.38 -15.09
C ARG A 9 -28.07 18.78 -14.67
N LEU A 10 -27.70 17.66 -15.29
CA LEU A 10 -26.29 17.42 -15.57
C LEU A 10 -26.03 18.09 -16.92
N GLU A 11 -25.42 19.28 -16.88
CA GLU A 11 -25.02 20.02 -18.06
C GLU A 11 -24.31 19.08 -19.06
N LYS A 12 -24.67 19.21 -20.34
CA LYS A 12 -23.97 18.62 -21.48
C LYS A 12 -22.60 19.29 -21.62
N THR A 13 -21.72 19.09 -20.65
CA THR A 13 -20.29 19.34 -20.76
C THR A 13 -19.74 18.22 -21.65
N PRO A 14 -18.84 18.49 -22.61
CA PRO A 14 -18.39 17.48 -23.56
C PRO A 14 -17.95 16.24 -22.80
N GLN A 15 -18.48 15.07 -23.18
CA GLN A 15 -18.03 13.79 -22.67
C GLN A 15 -16.49 13.80 -22.68
N LEU A 16 -15.87 13.58 -21.51
CA LEU A 16 -14.44 13.30 -21.42
C LEU A 16 -14.03 12.08 -22.30
N GLY A 17 -15.01 11.35 -22.83
CA GLY A 17 -14.89 10.34 -23.88
C GLY A 17 -14.11 10.78 -25.12
N ALA A 18 -14.00 12.06 -25.45
CA ALA A 18 -13.16 12.49 -26.59
C ALA A 18 -11.67 12.71 -26.25
N ALA A 19 -11.32 12.97 -24.98
CA ALA A 19 -9.94 13.33 -24.62
C ALA A 19 -9.08 12.14 -24.16
N ALA A 20 -9.72 11.07 -23.68
CA ALA A 20 -9.08 9.84 -23.19
C ALA A 20 -9.21 8.63 -24.16
N ALA A 21 -10.09 8.71 -25.17
CA ALA A 21 -10.12 7.77 -26.30
C ALA A 21 -8.84 7.79 -27.17
N ALA A 22 -7.99 8.81 -27.03
CA ALA A 22 -6.73 8.91 -27.73
C ALA A 22 -5.66 8.04 -27.04
N ARG A 23 -4.83 7.34 -27.85
CA ARG A 23 -3.53 6.79 -27.43
C ARG A 23 -2.85 7.74 -26.44
N MET A 24 -2.21 7.18 -25.42
CA MET A 24 -1.51 7.98 -24.44
C MET A 24 -0.49 8.87 -25.16
N GLU A 25 -0.44 10.15 -24.77
CA GLU A 25 0.38 11.12 -25.47
C GLU A 25 1.86 10.77 -25.32
N LYS A 26 2.52 10.34 -26.40
CA LYS A 26 3.90 9.86 -26.32
C LYS A 26 4.91 10.92 -25.86
N ASN A 27 4.58 12.20 -26.01
CA ASN A 27 5.46 13.29 -25.61
C ASN A 27 5.09 13.83 -24.23
N LEU A 28 6.02 13.65 -23.27
CA LEU A 28 5.87 14.09 -21.87
C LEU A 28 5.48 15.58 -21.72
N PHE A 29 6.13 16.50 -22.46
CA PHE A 29 5.81 17.93 -22.36
C PHE A 29 4.42 18.23 -22.90
N LYS A 30 4.04 17.62 -24.02
CA LYS A 30 2.70 17.77 -24.59
C LYS A 30 1.64 17.21 -23.64
N PHE A 31 1.93 16.08 -22.99
CA PHE A 31 1.08 15.51 -21.94
C PHE A 31 0.90 16.48 -20.76
N ILE A 32 2.00 17.00 -20.19
CA ILE A 32 1.96 17.93 -19.06
C ILE A 32 1.16 19.19 -19.45
N PHE A 33 1.47 19.80 -20.59
CA PHE A 33 0.82 21.03 -21.02
C PHE A 33 -0.66 20.83 -21.34
N LYS A 34 -1.05 19.74 -22.03
CA LYS A 34 -2.46 19.41 -22.31
C LYS A 34 -3.29 19.31 -21.02
N ASN A 35 -2.70 18.77 -19.95
CA ASN A 35 -3.41 18.48 -18.70
C ASN A 35 -3.24 19.55 -17.61
N SER A 36 -2.29 20.50 -17.73
CA SER A 36 -2.02 21.53 -16.71
C SER A 36 -1.86 22.95 -17.25
N LYS A 37 -2.27 23.24 -18.51
CA LYS A 37 -2.02 24.54 -19.21
C LYS A 37 -2.28 25.78 -18.34
N ARG A 38 -3.45 25.84 -17.68
CA ARG A 38 -3.84 27.01 -16.86
C ARG A 38 -2.90 27.20 -15.66
N GLU A 39 -2.52 26.10 -15.01
CA GLU A 39 -1.64 26.11 -13.84
C GLU A 39 -0.20 26.48 -14.23
N GLN A 40 0.29 25.96 -15.37
CA GLN A 40 1.61 26.30 -15.91
C GLN A 40 1.69 27.79 -16.29
N ILE A 41 0.64 28.35 -16.89
CA ILE A 41 0.58 29.79 -17.20
C ILE A 41 0.63 30.64 -15.92
N ASN A 42 -0.13 30.25 -14.89
CA ASN A 42 -0.09 30.95 -13.61
C ASN A 42 1.30 30.89 -12.96
N LEU A 43 1.97 29.73 -13.00
CA LEU A 43 3.35 29.57 -12.53
C LEU A 43 4.32 30.48 -13.28
N LEU A 44 4.21 30.56 -14.60
CA LEU A 44 5.05 31.45 -15.42
C LEU A 44 4.81 32.92 -15.10
N ALA A 45 3.55 33.34 -14.94
CA ALA A 45 3.21 34.71 -14.57
C ALA A 45 3.81 35.10 -13.20
N MET A 46 3.69 34.23 -12.20
CA MET A 46 4.30 34.46 -10.88
C MET A 46 5.82 34.47 -10.91
N THR A 47 6.42 33.61 -11.74
CA THR A 47 7.87 33.59 -11.96
C THR A 47 8.33 34.90 -12.59
N ALA A 48 7.57 35.47 -13.53
CA ALA A 48 7.88 36.77 -14.14
C ALA A 48 7.82 37.91 -13.11
N VAL A 49 6.81 37.95 -12.24
CA VAL A 49 6.74 38.93 -11.13
C VAL A 49 7.94 38.80 -10.20
N MET A 50 8.33 37.57 -9.86
CA MET A 50 9.51 37.30 -9.04
C MET A 50 10.81 37.82 -9.69
N MET A 51 10.93 37.80 -11.03
CA MET A 51 12.11 38.36 -11.72
C MET A 51 12.19 39.88 -11.58
N VAL A 52 11.06 40.59 -11.62
CA VAL A 52 11.01 42.05 -11.45
C VAL A 52 11.46 42.43 -10.03
N VAL A 53 10.95 41.73 -9.02
CA VAL A 53 11.34 41.91 -7.61
C VAL A 53 12.84 41.63 -7.43
N TYR A 54 13.34 40.54 -8.02
CA TYR A 54 14.75 40.17 -7.96
C TYR A 54 15.67 41.24 -8.59
N TYR A 55 15.33 41.75 -9.77
CA TYR A 55 16.09 42.82 -10.42
C TYR A 55 16.14 44.09 -9.57
N ALA A 56 15.02 44.47 -8.95
CA ALA A 56 14.96 45.64 -8.08
C ALA A 56 15.87 45.51 -6.85
N ALA A 57 15.98 44.30 -6.28
CA ALA A 57 16.82 44.02 -5.12
C ALA A 57 18.33 44.14 -5.42
N LEU A 58 18.78 43.72 -6.61
CA LEU A 58 20.21 43.70 -6.99
C LEU A 58 20.88 45.09 -6.97
N GLY A 59 20.12 46.15 -7.24
CA GLY A 59 20.66 47.52 -7.26
C GLY A 59 20.82 48.18 -5.89
N ILE A 60 20.19 47.63 -4.84
CA ILE A 60 20.15 48.29 -3.52
C ILE A 60 21.51 48.27 -2.80
N PRO A 61 22.27 47.14 -2.79
CA PRO A 61 23.61 47.13 -2.19
C PRO A 61 24.56 48.17 -2.79
N LYS A 62 24.46 48.44 -4.10
CA LYS A 62 25.24 49.50 -4.77
C LYS A 62 24.95 50.86 -4.12
N LYS A 63 23.67 51.23 -4.03
CA LYS A 63 23.23 52.53 -3.46
C LYS A 63 23.62 52.68 -1.99
N ILE A 64 23.55 51.58 -1.22
CA ILE A 64 24.03 51.59 0.17
C ILE A 64 25.51 51.97 0.24
N ILE A 65 26.34 51.40 -0.64
CA ILE A 65 27.79 51.63 -0.62
C ILE A 65 28.16 53.00 -1.20
N ASP A 66 27.60 53.35 -2.36
CA ASP A 66 28.00 54.55 -3.08
C ASP A 66 27.33 55.82 -2.53
N ASP A 67 26.05 55.78 -2.12
CA ASP A 67 25.30 56.97 -1.68
C ASP A 67 25.30 57.13 -0.16
N ALA A 68 25.13 56.04 0.60
CA ALA A 68 24.94 56.11 2.06
C ALA A 68 26.26 56.03 2.87
N LEU A 69 27.25 55.26 2.40
CA LEU A 69 28.51 55.03 3.14
C LEU A 69 29.65 55.99 2.76
N LYS A 70 29.64 56.61 1.57
CA LYS A 70 30.72 57.53 1.13
C LYS A 70 30.69 58.92 1.80
N GLY A 71 29.76 59.16 2.73
CA GLY A 71 29.91 60.20 3.76
C GLY A 71 30.07 61.63 3.24
N SER A 72 29.20 62.09 2.35
CA SER A 72 29.03 63.53 2.11
C SER A 72 27.83 64.03 2.92
N ASP A 73 27.98 65.15 3.63
CA ASP A 73 26.91 65.85 4.40
C ASP A 73 25.82 66.46 3.48
N VAL A 74 25.69 65.95 2.25
CA VAL A 74 24.76 66.42 1.24
C VAL A 74 23.54 65.48 1.24
N PRO A 75 22.30 65.99 1.38
CA PRO A 75 21.12 65.14 1.27
C PRO A 75 21.04 64.51 -0.14
N HIS A 76 20.86 63.19 -0.18
CA HIS A 76 20.78 62.43 -1.44
C HIS A 76 19.33 62.13 -1.80
N ASP A 77 19.03 62.14 -3.10
CA ASP A 77 17.73 61.77 -3.63
C ASP A 77 17.52 60.25 -3.57
N LEU A 78 16.53 59.80 -2.80
CA LEU A 78 16.00 58.45 -2.89
C LEU A 78 15.32 58.26 -4.24
N THR A 79 16.05 57.69 -5.18
CA THR A 79 15.50 57.28 -6.48
C THR A 79 15.20 55.80 -6.49
N ILE A 80 13.99 55.38 -6.88
CA ILE A 80 13.64 53.97 -7.09
C ILE A 80 13.21 53.83 -8.55
N LEU A 81 13.86 52.93 -9.30
CA LEU A 81 13.60 52.73 -10.74
C LEU A 81 13.62 54.03 -11.58
N GLY A 82 14.39 55.03 -11.16
CA GLY A 82 14.50 56.34 -11.83
C GLY A 82 13.51 57.41 -11.34
N ILE A 83 12.60 57.10 -10.42
CA ILE A 83 11.63 58.06 -9.85
C ILE A 83 12.17 58.59 -8.51
N LYS A 84 12.22 59.92 -8.35
CA LYS A 84 12.60 60.58 -7.08
C LYS A 84 11.45 60.50 -6.08
N PHE A 85 11.71 59.98 -4.88
CA PHE A 85 10.72 59.86 -3.80
C PHE A 85 10.93 60.90 -2.69
N ALA A 86 12.17 61.06 -2.21
CA ALA A 86 12.50 61.99 -1.14
C ALA A 86 14.01 62.27 -1.08
N THR A 87 14.41 63.45 -0.62
CA THR A 87 15.79 63.74 -0.19
C THR A 87 15.97 63.38 1.28
N LEU A 88 16.93 62.54 1.61
CA LEU A 88 17.16 62.05 2.98
C LEU A 88 18.59 62.33 3.45
N GLU A 89 18.76 62.51 4.76
CA GLU A 89 20.08 62.50 5.41
C GLU A 89 20.73 61.10 5.30
N SER A 90 22.05 61.04 5.25
CA SER A 90 22.82 59.81 4.95
C SER A 90 22.50 58.64 5.90
N THR A 91 22.31 58.91 7.19
CA THR A 91 21.93 57.88 8.19
C THR A 91 20.52 57.35 7.95
N LEU A 92 19.56 58.24 7.66
CA LEU A 92 18.18 57.85 7.40
C LEU A 92 18.05 57.13 6.04
N LEU A 93 18.81 57.56 5.03
CA LEU A 93 18.90 56.89 3.74
C LEU A 93 19.44 55.45 3.89
N LEU A 94 20.50 55.26 4.68
CA LEU A 94 21.06 53.94 4.96
C LEU A 94 20.01 52.98 5.53
N PHE A 95 19.34 53.36 6.62
CA PHE A 95 18.32 52.51 7.24
C PHE A 95 17.12 52.27 6.32
N THR A 96 16.74 53.27 5.51
CA THR A 96 15.65 53.13 4.52
C THR A 96 16.03 52.14 3.41
N LEU A 97 17.25 52.22 2.87
CA LEU A 97 17.76 51.28 1.85
C LEU A 97 17.90 49.86 2.42
N CYS A 98 18.42 49.71 3.65
CA CYS A 98 18.50 48.41 4.32
C CYS A 98 17.10 47.81 4.57
N ALA A 99 16.13 48.62 5.02
CA ALA A 99 14.75 48.18 5.22
C ALA A 99 14.08 47.80 3.89
N MET A 100 14.31 48.56 2.82
CA MET A 100 13.84 48.20 1.48
C MET A 100 14.48 46.91 0.99
N PHE A 101 15.79 46.74 1.14
CA PHE A 101 16.49 45.51 0.77
C PHE A 101 15.88 44.30 1.49
N LEU A 102 15.70 44.38 2.81
CA LEU A 102 15.03 43.34 3.59
C LEU A 102 13.59 43.10 3.12
N GLY A 103 12.85 44.17 2.81
CA GLY A 103 11.48 44.08 2.29
C GLY A 103 11.40 43.34 0.95
N PHE A 104 12.29 43.66 0.00
CA PHE A 104 12.36 42.95 -1.28
C PHE A 104 12.77 41.49 -1.12
N GLU A 105 13.75 41.19 -0.26
CA GLU A 105 14.17 39.82 0.05
C GLU A 105 13.03 39.00 0.69
N LEU A 106 12.24 39.61 1.61
CA LEU A 106 11.06 38.97 2.20
C LEU A 106 9.96 38.70 1.17
N ILE A 107 9.67 39.68 0.29
CA ILE A 107 8.70 39.51 -0.81
C ILE A 107 9.17 38.40 -1.75
N GLN A 108 10.44 38.39 -2.14
CA GLN A 108 11.02 37.37 -2.99
C GLN A 108 10.97 35.99 -2.34
N GLY A 109 11.28 35.88 -1.04
CA GLY A 109 11.16 34.66 -0.25
C GLY A 109 9.72 34.14 -0.19
N GLY A 110 8.76 35.03 0.06
CA GLY A 110 7.33 34.71 0.08
C GLY A 110 6.79 34.24 -1.27
N LEU A 111 7.15 34.94 -2.36
CA LEU A 111 6.81 34.54 -3.73
C LEU A 111 7.41 33.17 -4.07
N LYS A 112 8.68 32.94 -3.72
CA LYS A 112 9.35 31.65 -3.92
C LYS A 112 8.67 30.52 -3.16
N MET A 113 8.26 30.77 -1.91
CA MET A 113 7.50 29.80 -1.11
C MET A 113 6.17 29.46 -1.79
N TYR A 114 5.40 30.47 -2.18
CA TYR A 114 4.11 30.27 -2.87
C TYR A 114 4.29 29.47 -4.16
N VAL A 115 5.24 29.86 -5.01
CA VAL A 115 5.53 29.18 -6.27
C VAL A 115 5.89 27.71 -6.02
N ASN A 116 6.76 27.42 -5.05
CA ASN A 116 7.15 26.04 -4.75
C ASN A 116 5.98 25.18 -4.23
N ILE A 117 5.12 25.73 -3.36
CA ILE A 117 3.90 25.02 -2.90
C ILE A 117 2.95 24.75 -4.06
N TYR A 118 2.75 25.74 -4.93
CA TYR A 118 1.89 25.61 -6.09
C TYR A 118 2.43 24.60 -7.10
N LYS A 119 3.75 24.60 -7.36
CA LYS A 119 4.43 23.56 -8.17
C LYS A 119 4.17 22.16 -7.61
N GLY A 120 4.29 21.99 -6.28
CA GLY A 120 4.01 20.71 -5.62
C GLY A 120 2.58 20.23 -5.86
N ARG A 121 1.58 21.12 -5.72
CA ARG A 121 0.18 20.79 -6.01
C ARG A 121 -0.05 20.38 -7.47
N VAL A 122 0.55 21.11 -8.42
CA VAL A 122 0.47 20.77 -9.86
C VAL A 122 1.11 19.41 -10.13
N GLY A 123 2.27 19.15 -9.53
CA GLY A 123 2.97 17.88 -9.62
C GLY A 123 2.13 16.71 -9.12
N GLU A 124 1.52 16.85 -7.93
CA GLU A 124 0.64 15.83 -7.36
C GLU A 124 -0.63 15.59 -8.18
N ARG A 125 -1.25 16.65 -8.75
CA ARG A 125 -2.41 16.49 -9.64
C ARG A 125 -2.06 15.69 -10.89
N ILE A 126 -0.92 15.98 -11.50
CA ILE A 126 -0.45 15.24 -12.69
C ILE A 126 -0.07 13.81 -12.31
N LEU A 127 0.59 13.59 -11.17
CA LEU A 127 0.93 12.25 -10.68
C LEU A 127 -0.34 11.42 -10.46
N ARG A 128 -1.32 11.98 -9.74
CA ARG A 128 -2.63 11.38 -9.50
C ARG A 128 -3.33 11.01 -10.81
N ARG A 129 -3.27 11.90 -11.82
CA ARG A 129 -3.81 11.65 -13.17
C ARG A 129 -3.17 10.45 -13.85
N VAL A 130 -1.83 10.42 -13.87
CA VAL A 130 -1.07 9.34 -14.52
C VAL A 130 -1.39 8.01 -13.86
N ARG A 131 -1.37 7.95 -12.52
CA ARG A 131 -1.72 6.74 -11.77
C ARG A 131 -3.12 6.23 -12.09
N TYR A 132 -4.11 7.13 -12.11
CA TYR A 132 -5.48 6.78 -12.44
C TYR A 132 -5.62 6.29 -13.89
N MET A 133 -4.95 6.96 -14.83
CA MET A 133 -4.94 6.58 -16.25
C MET A 133 -4.35 5.18 -16.46
N LEU A 134 -3.20 4.89 -15.82
CA LEU A 134 -2.55 3.58 -15.92
C LEU A 134 -3.40 2.48 -15.28
N TYR A 135 -4.01 2.76 -14.12
CA TYR A 135 -4.93 1.83 -13.47
C TYR A 135 -6.16 1.53 -14.35
N GLY A 136 -6.79 2.56 -14.93
CA GLY A 136 -7.88 2.40 -15.89
C GLY A 136 -7.48 1.62 -17.14
N ARG A 137 -6.22 1.76 -17.55
CA ARG A 137 -5.67 1.07 -18.73
C ARG A 137 -5.46 -0.42 -18.48
N ILE A 138 -4.96 -0.80 -17.30
CA ILE A 138 -4.82 -2.20 -16.89
C ILE A 138 -6.17 -2.94 -16.94
N MET A 139 -7.25 -2.29 -16.51
CA MET A 139 -8.60 -2.88 -16.57
C MET A 139 -9.13 -3.11 -18.00
N ARG A 140 -8.42 -2.63 -19.03
CA ARG A 140 -8.78 -2.78 -20.45
C ARG A 140 -7.89 -3.76 -21.19
N PHE A 141 -6.89 -4.33 -20.53
CA PHE A 141 -6.01 -5.32 -21.14
C PHE A 141 -6.80 -6.59 -21.49
N PRO A 142 -6.48 -7.26 -22.61
CA PRO A 142 -6.99 -8.59 -22.86
C PRO A 142 -6.63 -9.53 -21.69
N LEU A 143 -7.57 -10.39 -21.28
CA LEU A 143 -7.35 -11.33 -20.17
C LEU A 143 -6.06 -12.16 -20.29
N PRO A 144 -5.66 -12.68 -21.47
CA PRO A 144 -4.40 -13.41 -21.62
C PRO A 144 -3.18 -12.57 -21.23
N HIS A 145 -3.16 -11.30 -21.65
CA HIS A 145 -2.10 -10.36 -21.30
C HIS A 145 -2.10 -10.06 -19.80
N PHE A 146 -3.29 -9.81 -19.24
CA PHE A 146 -3.46 -9.49 -17.82
C PHE A 146 -2.96 -10.62 -16.90
N LYS A 147 -3.20 -11.89 -17.27
CA LYS A 147 -2.71 -13.05 -16.51
C LYS A 147 -1.19 -13.24 -16.58
N ARG A 148 -0.55 -12.83 -17.69
CA ARG A 148 0.91 -12.94 -17.89
C ARG A 148 1.67 -11.77 -17.26
N MET A 149 1.04 -10.61 -17.11
CA MET A 149 1.65 -9.44 -16.50
C MET A 149 2.03 -9.74 -15.05
N SER A 150 3.33 -9.69 -14.75
CA SER A 150 3.81 -9.87 -13.37
C SER A 150 3.27 -8.76 -12.47
N GLN A 151 2.64 -9.14 -11.35
CA GLN A 151 2.25 -8.18 -10.31
C GLN A 151 3.45 -7.37 -9.79
N GLY A 152 4.63 -8.01 -9.74
CA GLY A 152 5.90 -7.39 -9.36
C GLY A 152 6.44 -6.38 -10.37
N GLU A 153 5.93 -6.37 -11.61
CA GLU A 153 6.24 -5.33 -12.60
C GLU A 153 5.12 -4.27 -12.66
N ALA A 154 3.85 -4.68 -12.66
CA ALA A 154 2.71 -3.77 -12.80
C ALA A 154 2.59 -2.76 -11.64
N ILE A 155 2.78 -3.22 -10.40
CA ILE A 155 2.61 -2.39 -9.21
C ILE A 155 3.70 -1.29 -9.14
N PRO A 156 5.01 -1.59 -9.26
CA PRO A 156 6.04 -0.56 -9.30
C PRO A 156 5.88 0.42 -10.46
N MET A 157 5.37 -0.04 -11.62
CA MET A 157 5.11 0.84 -12.76
C MET A 157 4.06 1.91 -12.45
N ILE A 158 2.98 1.59 -11.73
CA ILE A 158 1.96 2.56 -11.31
C ILE A 158 2.40 3.37 -10.08
N THR A 159 3.27 2.82 -9.24
CA THR A 159 3.64 3.48 -7.97
C THR A 159 4.95 4.26 -8.09
N ALA A 160 6.08 3.56 -8.11
CA ALA A 160 7.42 4.11 -8.00
C ALA A 160 7.96 4.68 -9.32
N GLU A 161 7.72 4.04 -10.46
CA GLU A 161 8.31 4.47 -11.74
C GLU A 161 7.69 5.77 -12.26
N VAL A 162 6.41 6.02 -11.95
CA VAL A 162 5.73 7.27 -12.32
C VAL A 162 5.92 8.40 -11.30
N GLU A 163 6.40 8.11 -10.09
CA GLU A 163 6.58 9.12 -9.04
C GLU A 163 7.46 10.31 -9.49
N PRO A 164 8.62 10.10 -10.17
CA PRO A 164 9.43 11.19 -10.69
C PRO A 164 8.70 12.10 -11.70
N LEU A 165 7.66 11.60 -12.37
CA LEU A 165 6.88 12.40 -13.33
C LEU A 165 6.07 13.48 -12.59
N GLY A 166 5.58 13.18 -11.38
CA GLY A 166 4.88 14.14 -10.53
C GLY A 166 5.77 15.32 -10.19
N GLY A 167 6.95 15.04 -9.62
CA GLY A 167 7.94 16.08 -9.29
C GLY A 167 8.33 16.92 -10.51
N PHE A 168 8.61 16.27 -11.63
CA PHE A 168 8.98 16.98 -12.86
C PHE A 168 7.84 17.81 -13.46
N ALA A 169 6.58 17.38 -13.35
CA ALA A 169 5.45 18.09 -13.94
C ALA A 169 5.24 19.50 -13.34
N GLY A 170 5.49 19.66 -12.04
CA GLY A 170 5.47 20.98 -11.40
C GLY A 170 6.62 21.89 -11.86
N ASP A 171 7.79 21.32 -12.15
CA ASP A 171 8.99 22.04 -12.57
C ASP A 171 9.08 22.27 -14.09
N ALA A 172 8.32 21.52 -14.89
CA ALA A 172 8.48 21.43 -16.34
C ALA A 172 8.62 22.79 -17.05
N CYS A 173 7.74 23.75 -16.75
CA CYS A 173 7.83 25.11 -17.31
C CYS A 173 8.44 26.12 -16.34
N SER A 174 8.20 25.94 -15.04
CA SER A 174 8.49 26.92 -14.02
C SER A 174 9.98 26.95 -13.63
N ALA A 175 10.66 25.81 -13.55
CA ALA A 175 12.08 25.76 -13.19
C ALA A 175 12.99 26.38 -14.26
N PRO A 176 12.84 26.08 -15.57
CA PRO A 176 13.62 26.75 -16.61
C PRO A 176 13.39 28.26 -16.63
N ALA A 177 12.13 28.69 -16.49
CA ALA A 177 11.78 30.11 -16.44
C ALA A 177 12.39 30.80 -15.21
N GLN A 178 12.38 30.14 -14.06
CA GLN A 178 12.90 30.67 -12.81
C GLN A 178 14.43 30.76 -12.82
N TYR A 179 15.12 29.64 -13.00
CA TYR A 179 16.58 29.61 -12.91
C TYR A 179 17.23 30.27 -14.13
N GLY A 180 16.65 30.06 -15.33
CA GLY A 180 17.08 30.75 -16.54
C GLY A 180 16.80 32.25 -16.47
N GLY A 181 15.62 32.64 -15.99
CA GLY A 181 15.26 34.04 -15.79
C GLY A 181 16.18 34.73 -14.78
N GLN A 182 16.48 34.11 -13.65
CA GLN A 182 17.39 34.68 -12.64
C GLN A 182 18.82 34.80 -13.17
N ALA A 183 19.34 33.77 -13.84
CA ALA A 183 20.65 33.83 -14.46
C ALA A 183 20.73 34.93 -15.53
N LEU A 184 19.71 35.03 -16.40
CA LEU A 184 19.64 36.10 -17.41
C LEU A 184 19.52 37.49 -16.78
N THR A 185 18.74 37.63 -15.72
CA THR A 185 18.55 38.91 -15.00
C THR A 185 19.84 39.37 -14.32
N ALA A 186 20.54 38.45 -13.64
CA ALA A 186 21.83 38.73 -13.02
C ALA A 186 22.91 39.06 -14.06
N LEU A 187 22.97 38.30 -15.16
CA LEU A 187 23.90 38.58 -16.26
C LEU A 187 23.61 39.95 -16.90
N PHE A 188 22.33 40.23 -17.19
CA PHE A 188 21.89 41.53 -17.71
C PHE A 188 22.27 42.68 -16.76
N PHE A 189 22.04 42.51 -15.46
CA PHE A 189 22.44 43.48 -14.45
C PHE A 189 23.96 43.74 -14.46
N ILE A 190 24.79 42.69 -14.55
CA ILE A 190 26.25 42.83 -14.61
C ILE A 190 26.67 43.60 -15.88
N PHE A 191 26.10 43.26 -17.05
CA PHE A 191 26.38 43.96 -18.31
C PHE A 191 25.96 45.43 -18.26
N MET A 192 24.85 45.75 -17.58
CA MET A 192 24.40 47.13 -17.38
C MET A 192 25.34 47.93 -16.47
N GLN A 193 26.08 47.28 -15.55
CA GLN A 193 27.07 47.97 -14.73
C GLN A 193 28.38 48.19 -15.47
N ASP A 194 28.93 47.16 -16.10
CA ASP A 194 30.14 47.26 -16.91
C ASP A 194 30.21 46.13 -17.95
N PRO A 195 30.33 46.44 -19.26
CA PRO A 195 30.39 45.43 -20.31
C PRO A 195 31.61 44.50 -20.24
N VAL A 196 32.75 44.96 -19.70
CA VAL A 196 33.98 44.15 -19.60
C VAL A 196 33.83 43.10 -18.49
N LEU A 197 33.30 43.51 -17.34
CA LEU A 197 32.95 42.58 -16.25
C LEU A 197 31.84 41.60 -16.67
N GLY A 198 30.84 42.05 -17.43
CA GLY A 198 29.83 41.18 -18.04
C GLY A 198 30.44 40.12 -18.96
N GLY A 199 31.38 40.53 -19.83
CA GLY A 199 32.14 39.63 -20.68
C GLY A 199 32.99 38.63 -19.90
N ALA A 200 33.70 39.09 -18.86
CA ALA A 200 34.49 38.22 -17.98
C ALA A 200 33.61 37.20 -17.24
N GLY A 201 32.42 37.63 -16.80
CA GLY A 201 31.40 36.77 -16.20
C GLY A 201 30.88 35.68 -17.14
N LEU A 202 30.72 36.02 -18.42
CA LEU A 202 30.23 35.09 -19.45
C LEU A 202 31.33 34.15 -19.97
N ALA A 203 32.60 34.56 -19.99
CA ALA A 203 33.69 33.87 -20.66
C ALA A 203 33.89 32.40 -20.24
N LEU A 204 33.61 32.07 -18.96
CA LEU A 204 33.77 30.72 -18.43
C LEU A 204 32.57 29.80 -18.68
N TYR A 205 31.39 30.32 -19.01
CA TYR A 205 30.19 29.52 -19.22
C TYR A 205 30.21 28.66 -20.49
N PRO A 206 30.68 29.12 -21.67
CA PRO A 206 30.82 28.26 -22.85
C PRO A 206 31.73 27.05 -22.58
N VAL A 207 32.81 27.26 -21.83
CA VAL A 207 33.74 26.19 -21.43
C VAL A 207 33.04 25.18 -20.52
N GLN A 208 32.31 25.67 -19.51
CA GLN A 208 31.49 24.81 -18.64
C GLN A 208 30.41 24.06 -19.42
N ALA A 209 29.69 24.74 -20.32
CA ALA A 209 28.62 24.19 -21.15
C ALA A 209 29.11 23.10 -22.12
N TYR A 210 30.38 23.13 -22.50
CA TYR A 210 30.98 22.08 -23.34
C TYR A 210 31.51 20.90 -22.51
N ILE A 211 32.27 21.17 -21.44
CA ILE A 211 32.98 20.13 -20.67
C ILE A 211 32.05 19.37 -19.73
N ILE A 212 31.23 20.09 -18.94
CA ILE A 212 30.42 19.50 -17.88
C ILE A 212 29.41 18.48 -18.43
N PRO A 213 28.63 18.76 -19.50
CA PRO A 213 27.69 17.77 -20.05
C PRO A 213 28.37 16.52 -20.58
N ARG A 214 29.58 16.61 -21.12
CA ARG A 214 30.35 15.44 -21.60
C ARG A 214 30.73 14.52 -20.44
N LEU A 215 31.23 15.08 -19.34
CA LEU A 215 31.55 14.31 -18.13
C LEU A 215 30.27 13.73 -17.50
N GLN A 216 29.20 14.51 -17.44
CA GLN A 216 27.91 14.09 -16.91
C GLN A 216 27.32 12.91 -17.70
N ARG A 217 27.45 12.89 -19.03
CA ARG A 217 27.01 11.76 -19.87
C ARG A 217 27.67 10.44 -19.45
N GLN A 218 28.93 10.45 -19.01
CA GLN A 218 29.61 9.24 -18.53
C GLN A 218 29.02 8.78 -17.19
N VAL A 219 28.75 9.70 -16.26
CA VAL A 219 28.10 9.41 -14.97
C VAL A 219 26.69 8.85 -15.19
N ASN A 220 25.95 9.40 -16.15
CA ASN A 220 24.61 8.92 -16.49
C ASN A 220 24.65 7.50 -17.09
N LYS A 221 25.64 7.17 -17.93
CA LYS A 221 25.84 5.80 -18.44
C LYS A 221 26.10 4.80 -17.30
N LEU A 222 27.02 5.13 -16.38
CA LEU A 222 27.29 4.29 -15.20
C LEU A 222 26.05 4.14 -14.31
N SER A 223 25.30 5.24 -14.11
CA SER A 223 24.07 5.20 -13.31
C SER A 223 23.00 4.31 -13.94
N LYS A 224 22.88 4.31 -15.28
CA LYS A 224 21.99 3.37 -16.00
C LYS A 224 22.42 1.92 -15.82
N MET A 225 23.72 1.61 -15.91
CA MET A 225 24.23 0.26 -15.64
C MET A 225 23.94 -0.17 -14.20
N ARG A 226 24.17 0.71 -13.21
CA ARG A 226 23.83 0.45 -11.81
C ARG A 226 22.36 0.08 -11.63
N VAL A 227 21.44 0.85 -12.23
CA VAL A 227 20.00 0.59 -12.11
C VAL A 227 19.64 -0.77 -12.72
N LYS A 228 20.23 -1.11 -13.87
CA LYS A 228 20.03 -2.42 -14.51
C LYS A 228 20.50 -3.57 -13.61
N GLU A 229 21.69 -3.48 -13.01
CA GLU A 229 22.21 -4.50 -12.10
C GLU A 229 21.34 -4.65 -10.84
N VAL A 230 20.87 -3.54 -10.27
CA VAL A 230 19.97 -3.56 -9.10
C VAL A 230 18.61 -4.19 -9.44
N ARG A 231 18.08 -3.95 -10.65
CA ARG A 231 16.85 -4.61 -11.10
C ARG A 231 17.05 -6.12 -11.25
N GLY A 232 18.18 -6.54 -11.85
CA GLY A 232 18.53 -7.96 -11.96
C GLY A 232 18.67 -8.66 -10.61
N LEU A 233 19.18 -7.96 -9.57
CA LEU A 233 19.20 -8.46 -8.19
C LEU A 233 17.79 -8.72 -7.65
N ALA A 234 16.83 -7.82 -7.90
CA ALA A 234 15.45 -7.97 -7.44
C ALA A 234 14.71 -9.11 -8.17
N GLU A 235 14.95 -9.27 -9.47
CA GLU A 235 14.44 -10.39 -10.27
C GLU A 235 14.95 -11.73 -9.70
N ARG A 236 16.26 -11.83 -9.44
CA ARG A 236 16.88 -13.03 -8.87
C ARG A 236 16.41 -13.33 -7.44
N MET A 237 16.14 -12.30 -6.64
CA MET A 237 15.52 -12.47 -5.31
C MET A 237 14.12 -13.07 -5.42
N THR A 238 13.31 -12.59 -6.37
CA THR A 238 11.96 -13.13 -6.61
C THR A 238 12.03 -14.61 -7.01
N GLU A 239 12.96 -14.96 -7.89
CA GLU A 239 13.19 -16.35 -8.30
C GLU A 239 13.64 -17.23 -7.13
N THR A 240 14.56 -16.74 -6.29
CA THR A 240 15.02 -17.44 -5.07
C THR A 240 13.87 -17.66 -4.08
N ILE A 241 12.97 -16.69 -3.91
CA ILE A 241 11.80 -16.80 -3.02
C ILE A 241 10.80 -17.82 -3.57
N GLN A 242 10.51 -17.77 -4.86
CA GLN A 242 9.60 -18.73 -5.50
C GLN A 242 10.19 -20.16 -5.50
N GLY A 243 11.50 -20.28 -5.66
CA GLY A 243 12.25 -21.54 -5.62
C GLY A 243 12.72 -21.96 -4.24
N ALA A 244 12.21 -21.36 -3.15
CA ALA A 244 12.71 -21.64 -1.79
C ALA A 244 12.64 -23.13 -1.43
N GLN A 245 11.56 -23.81 -1.84
CA GLN A 245 11.43 -25.25 -1.65
C GLN A 245 12.57 -26.02 -2.33
N GLU A 246 12.89 -25.68 -3.59
CA GLU A 246 13.97 -26.34 -4.32
C GLU A 246 15.34 -26.10 -3.68
N ILE A 247 15.57 -24.86 -3.22
CA ILE A 247 16.82 -24.48 -2.53
C ILE A 247 16.99 -25.26 -1.24
N HIS A 248 15.93 -25.39 -0.44
CA HIS A 248 15.95 -26.16 0.79
C HIS A 248 16.04 -27.67 0.53
N ALA A 249 15.32 -28.18 -0.47
CA ALA A 249 15.33 -29.59 -0.84
C ALA A 249 16.71 -30.06 -1.34
N HIS A 250 17.45 -29.19 -2.05
CA HIS A 250 18.74 -29.50 -2.65
C HIS A 250 19.95 -28.90 -1.93
N ASN A 251 19.72 -28.22 -0.79
CA ASN A 251 20.77 -27.56 0.01
C ASN A 251 21.69 -26.61 -0.80
N THR A 252 21.11 -25.82 -1.72
CA THR A 252 21.88 -24.93 -2.64
C THR A 252 22.07 -23.51 -2.10
N ALA A 253 21.78 -23.26 -0.83
CA ALA A 253 21.82 -21.92 -0.25
C ALA A 253 23.18 -21.20 -0.42
N HIS A 254 24.29 -21.91 -0.24
CA HIS A 254 25.64 -21.34 -0.42
C HIS A 254 25.93 -20.90 -1.86
N TYR A 255 25.39 -21.62 -2.85
CA TYR A 255 25.53 -21.25 -4.26
C TYR A 255 24.82 -19.91 -4.54
N HIS A 256 23.58 -19.77 -4.08
CA HIS A 256 22.82 -18.54 -4.25
C HIS A 256 23.42 -17.37 -3.46
N LEU A 257 23.96 -17.61 -2.25
CA LEU A 257 24.68 -16.58 -1.49
C LEU A 257 25.95 -16.10 -2.19
N ALA A 258 26.72 -17.01 -2.80
CA ALA A 258 27.91 -16.66 -3.57
C ALA A 258 27.55 -15.85 -4.83
N GLU A 259 26.54 -16.27 -5.59
CA GLU A 259 26.03 -15.54 -6.75
C GLU A 259 25.54 -14.13 -6.37
N PHE A 260 24.80 -14.02 -5.26
CA PHE A 260 24.30 -12.74 -4.78
C PHE A 260 25.44 -11.80 -4.35
N SER A 261 26.46 -12.33 -3.67
CA SER A 261 27.65 -11.58 -3.25
C SER A 261 28.43 -11.01 -4.44
N ASP A 262 28.61 -11.80 -5.50
CA ASP A 262 29.32 -11.36 -6.73
C ASP A 262 28.61 -10.16 -7.40
N ARG A 263 27.28 -10.25 -7.55
CA ARG A 263 26.48 -9.15 -8.10
C ARG A 263 26.48 -7.90 -7.22
N LEU A 264 26.52 -8.05 -5.89
CA LEU A 264 26.71 -6.91 -4.98
C LEU A 264 28.06 -6.22 -5.20
N GLY A 265 29.11 -6.99 -5.47
CA GLY A 265 30.44 -6.48 -5.82
C GLY A 265 30.43 -5.62 -7.09
N GLU A 266 29.74 -6.07 -8.13
CA GLU A 266 29.57 -5.30 -9.37
C GLU A 266 28.83 -3.98 -9.14
N VAL A 267 27.74 -4.01 -8.36
CA VAL A 267 27.00 -2.78 -7.98
C VAL A 267 27.91 -1.81 -7.21
N PHE A 268 28.74 -2.31 -6.30
CA PHE A 268 29.72 -1.51 -5.56
C PHE A 268 30.73 -0.85 -6.50
N ASN A 269 31.34 -1.61 -7.42
CA ASN A 269 32.31 -1.12 -8.38
C ASN A 269 31.74 0.01 -9.25
N ILE A 270 30.54 -0.19 -9.80
CA ILE A 270 29.86 0.84 -10.59
C ILE A 270 29.60 2.09 -9.74
N ARG A 271 29.14 1.92 -8.49
CA ARG A 271 28.86 3.04 -7.59
C ARG A 271 30.12 3.82 -7.23
N PHE A 272 31.24 3.13 -7.01
CA PHE A 272 32.53 3.76 -6.75
C PHE A 272 33.03 4.59 -7.93
N GLN A 273 32.91 4.06 -9.16
CA GLN A 273 33.23 4.82 -10.37
C GLN A 273 32.35 6.07 -10.54
N ILE A 274 31.06 5.96 -10.21
CA ILE A 274 30.13 7.11 -10.17
C ILE A 274 30.62 8.16 -9.18
N TYR A 275 31.01 7.76 -7.95
CA TYR A 275 31.52 8.68 -6.94
C TYR A 275 32.75 9.43 -7.42
N ASN A 276 33.76 8.73 -7.94
CA ASN A 276 35.00 9.34 -8.44
C ASN A 276 34.71 10.39 -9.52
N LYS A 277 33.90 10.05 -10.53
CA LYS A 277 33.55 11.01 -11.60
C LYS A 277 32.69 12.17 -11.09
N LYS A 278 31.73 11.91 -10.20
CA LYS A 278 30.84 12.95 -9.63
C LYS A 278 31.62 13.96 -8.80
N PHE A 279 32.55 13.51 -7.95
CA PHE A 279 33.36 14.41 -7.14
C PHE A 279 34.41 15.15 -7.96
N PHE A 280 34.95 14.56 -9.03
CA PHE A 280 35.78 15.28 -9.98
C PHE A 280 35.02 16.42 -10.69
N ILE A 281 33.77 16.17 -11.12
CA ILE A 281 32.90 17.22 -11.67
C ILE A 281 32.65 18.33 -10.64
N LYS A 282 32.39 17.98 -9.37
CA LYS A 282 32.19 18.96 -8.29
C LYS A 282 33.45 19.81 -8.06
N PHE A 283 34.62 19.19 -8.05
CA PHE A 283 35.91 19.88 -7.98
C PHE A 283 36.08 20.87 -9.13
N LEU A 284 35.89 20.42 -10.37
CA LEU A 284 36.01 21.26 -11.57
C LEU A 284 35.01 22.43 -11.55
N ASN A 285 33.76 22.18 -11.16
CA ASN A 285 32.73 23.22 -11.08
C ASN A 285 33.07 24.28 -10.03
N ASN A 286 33.54 23.87 -8.85
CA ASN A 286 33.96 24.79 -7.79
C ASN A 286 35.19 25.60 -8.21
N PHE A 287 36.17 24.97 -8.87
CA PHE A 287 37.35 25.65 -9.38
C PHE A 287 36.99 26.73 -10.40
N LEU A 288 36.18 26.39 -11.40
CA LEU A 288 35.73 27.35 -12.43
C LEU A 288 34.86 28.45 -11.84
N ALA A 289 34.01 28.15 -10.85
CA ALA A 289 33.17 29.15 -10.18
C ALA A 289 33.99 30.20 -9.41
N GLN A 290 35.16 29.83 -8.88
CA GLN A 290 36.08 30.73 -8.16
C GLN A 290 36.99 31.56 -9.07
N LEU A 291 37.17 31.16 -10.33
CA LEU A 291 37.93 31.97 -11.30
C LEU A 291 37.23 33.29 -11.64
N THR A 292 35.90 33.32 -11.72
CA THR A 292 35.18 34.57 -12.07
C THR A 292 35.31 35.64 -10.99
N PRO A 293 35.09 35.37 -9.68
CA PRO A 293 35.36 36.34 -8.63
C PRO A 293 36.82 36.80 -8.64
N PHE A 294 37.77 35.91 -8.90
CA PHE A 294 39.18 36.28 -9.09
C PHE A 294 39.36 37.31 -10.21
N PHE A 295 38.73 37.10 -11.38
CA PHE A 295 38.75 38.08 -12.47
C PHE A 295 38.02 39.38 -12.11
N PHE A 296 36.92 39.31 -11.37
CA PHE A 296 36.21 40.51 -10.91
C PHE A 296 37.05 41.34 -9.96
N TYR A 297 37.69 40.73 -8.97
CA TYR A 297 38.59 41.45 -8.07
C TYR A 297 39.82 42.00 -8.80
N SER A 298 40.39 41.23 -9.74
CA SER A 298 41.60 41.65 -10.46
C SER A 298 41.30 42.77 -11.47
N ILE A 299 40.34 42.56 -12.39
CA ILE A 299 39.99 43.51 -13.46
C ILE A 299 39.18 44.68 -12.90
N GLY A 300 38.16 44.38 -12.10
CA GLY A 300 37.31 45.39 -11.48
C GLY A 300 38.07 46.22 -10.44
N GLY A 301 38.96 45.60 -9.67
CA GLY A 301 39.85 46.32 -8.75
C GLY A 301 40.78 47.29 -9.49
N LEU A 302 41.36 46.89 -10.63
CA LEU A 302 42.14 47.79 -11.48
C LEU A 302 41.29 48.97 -12.01
N PHE A 303 40.04 48.74 -12.37
CA PHE A 303 39.13 49.80 -12.83
C PHE A 303 38.73 50.77 -11.70
N VAL A 304 38.58 50.26 -10.49
CA VAL A 304 38.37 51.10 -9.29
C VAL A 304 39.60 51.96 -9.03
N ILE A 305 40.82 51.39 -9.08
CA ILE A 305 42.07 52.16 -8.91
C ILE A 305 42.24 53.23 -9.99
N GLN A 306 41.80 52.95 -11.22
CA GLN A 306 41.82 53.90 -12.35
C GLN A 306 40.67 54.93 -12.32
N GLY A 307 39.75 54.85 -11.35
CA GLY A 307 38.58 55.74 -11.26
C GLY A 307 37.52 55.50 -12.34
N LYS A 308 37.57 54.38 -13.07
CA LYS A 308 36.62 54.02 -14.13
C LYS A 308 35.37 53.30 -13.60
N LEU A 309 35.45 52.77 -12.39
CA LEU A 309 34.38 52.01 -11.75
C LEU A 309 34.28 52.37 -10.27
N GLU A 310 33.05 52.48 -9.76
CA GLU A 310 32.82 52.71 -8.33
C GLU A 310 32.97 51.42 -7.52
N VAL A 311 33.39 51.54 -6.26
CA VAL A 311 33.50 50.40 -5.34
C VAL A 311 32.15 49.71 -5.17
N GLY A 312 31.05 50.45 -5.03
CA GLY A 312 29.72 49.86 -4.90
C GLY A 312 29.26 49.13 -6.15
N ALA A 313 29.63 49.61 -7.35
CA ALA A 313 29.36 48.91 -8.61
C ALA A 313 30.09 47.56 -8.69
N LEU A 314 31.35 47.49 -8.25
CA LEU A 314 32.11 46.23 -8.19
C LEU A 314 31.47 45.23 -7.21
N VAL A 315 31.07 45.68 -6.02
CA VAL A 315 30.39 44.83 -5.02
C VAL A 315 29.04 44.34 -5.54
N ALA A 316 28.29 45.20 -6.24
CA ALA A 316 27.01 44.82 -6.85
C ALA A 316 27.18 43.75 -7.93
N VAL A 317 28.22 43.85 -8.77
CA VAL A 317 28.56 42.83 -9.78
C VAL A 317 28.92 41.50 -9.12
N ILE A 318 29.71 41.50 -8.04
CA ILE A 318 30.08 40.29 -7.30
C ILE A 318 28.85 39.64 -6.66
N ASN A 319 27.97 40.45 -6.05
CA ASN A 319 26.72 39.96 -5.47
C ASN A 319 25.79 39.36 -6.51
N ALA A 320 25.60 40.02 -7.66
CA ALA A 320 24.79 39.48 -8.76
C ALA A 320 25.38 38.17 -9.32
N TYR A 321 26.72 38.08 -9.42
CA TYR A 321 27.35 36.86 -9.90
C TYR A 321 27.25 35.69 -8.93
N LYS A 322 27.20 35.92 -7.62
CA LYS A 322 27.06 34.84 -6.62
C LYS A 322 25.85 33.93 -6.89
N ASP A 323 24.79 34.48 -7.48
CA ASP A 323 23.57 33.75 -7.83
C ASP A 323 23.64 33.03 -9.18
N LEU A 324 24.60 33.38 -10.05
CA LEU A 324 24.69 32.82 -11.41
C LEU A 324 25.07 31.32 -11.41
N PRO A 325 26.16 30.86 -10.73
CA PRO A 325 26.54 29.46 -10.75
C PRO A 325 25.50 28.49 -10.15
N PRO A 326 24.83 28.80 -9.02
CA PRO A 326 23.74 27.97 -8.51
C PRO A 326 22.59 27.82 -9.51
N ASN A 327 22.15 28.91 -10.14
CA ASN A 327 21.04 28.88 -11.10
C ASN A 327 21.40 28.12 -12.38
N TRP A 328 22.63 28.28 -12.88
CA TRP A 328 23.15 27.49 -13.99
C TRP A 328 23.17 25.99 -13.69
N LYS A 329 23.63 25.63 -12.48
CA LYS A 329 23.65 24.23 -12.02
C LYS A 329 22.23 23.64 -11.97
N GLU A 330 21.23 24.40 -11.52
CA GLU A 330 19.84 23.93 -11.49
C GLU A 330 19.25 23.73 -12.89
N LEU A 331 19.63 24.53 -13.90
CA LEU A 331 19.23 24.28 -15.30
C LEU A 331 19.83 22.97 -15.84
N LEU A 332 21.10 22.68 -15.51
CA LEU A 332 21.72 21.40 -15.89
C LEU A 332 21.08 20.21 -15.16
N ASN A 333 20.68 20.40 -13.91
CA ASN A 333 19.94 19.42 -13.13
C ASN A 333 18.56 19.17 -13.75
N PHE A 334 17.82 20.23 -14.08
CA PHE A 334 16.54 20.15 -14.78
C PHE A 334 16.65 19.34 -16.07
N TYR A 335 17.67 19.60 -16.90
CA TYR A 335 17.87 18.83 -18.14
C TYR A 335 18.10 17.34 -17.87
N GLN A 336 18.85 16.99 -16.82
CA GLN A 336 19.07 15.59 -16.44
C GLN A 336 17.79 14.91 -15.97
N VAL A 337 17.05 15.57 -15.08
CA VAL A 337 15.76 15.06 -14.59
C VAL A 337 14.78 14.90 -15.74
N TYR A 338 14.68 15.88 -16.64
CA TYR A 338 13.85 15.80 -17.83
C TYR A 338 14.18 14.56 -18.68
N GLN A 339 15.47 14.29 -18.94
CA GLN A 339 15.88 13.13 -19.73
C GLN A 339 15.56 11.80 -19.03
N ASP A 340 15.75 11.72 -17.71
CA ASP A 340 15.41 10.51 -16.92
C ASP A 340 13.89 10.24 -16.95
N VAL A 341 13.11 11.26 -16.61
CA VAL A 341 11.64 11.20 -16.56
C VAL A 341 11.05 10.91 -17.94
N LYS A 342 11.59 11.51 -18.99
CA LYS A 342 11.15 11.25 -20.37
C LYS A 342 11.30 9.78 -20.74
N VAL A 343 12.45 9.16 -20.47
CA VAL A 343 12.69 7.75 -20.79
C VAL A 343 11.76 6.85 -19.99
N LYS A 344 11.59 7.11 -18.69
CA LYS A 344 10.66 6.37 -17.83
C LYS A 344 9.22 6.47 -18.31
N TYR A 345 8.80 7.68 -18.68
CA TYR A 345 7.47 7.92 -19.24
C TYR A 345 7.27 7.13 -20.53
N GLU A 346 8.19 7.20 -21.49
CA GLU A 346 8.10 6.44 -22.75
C GLU A 346 8.04 4.92 -22.49
N GLN A 347 8.83 4.41 -21.55
CA GLN A 347 8.81 3.01 -21.14
C GLN A 347 7.46 2.58 -20.55
N VAL A 348 6.98 3.30 -19.53
CA VAL A 348 5.69 3.01 -18.87
C VAL A 348 4.54 3.07 -19.88
N ILE A 349 4.49 4.12 -20.71
CA ILE A 349 3.46 4.27 -21.73
C ILE A 349 3.48 3.12 -22.74
N SER A 350 4.66 2.66 -23.16
CA SER A 350 4.78 1.55 -24.10
C SER A 350 4.29 0.22 -23.54
N GLN A 351 4.50 -0.04 -22.24
CA GLN A 351 4.03 -1.27 -21.58
C GLN A 351 2.51 -1.26 -21.34
N PHE A 352 1.89 -0.09 -21.26
CA PHE A 352 0.46 0.06 -21.00
C PHE A 352 -0.37 0.27 -22.28
N GLU A 353 0.19 -0.05 -23.45
CA GLU A 353 -0.52 -0.10 -24.72
C GLU A 353 -0.37 -1.46 -25.43
N PRO A 354 -0.72 -2.59 -24.80
CA PRO A 354 -0.65 -3.89 -25.46
C PRO A 354 -1.62 -3.98 -26.66
N PRO A 355 -1.29 -4.75 -27.70
CA PRO A 355 -2.21 -5.05 -28.79
C PRO A 355 -3.53 -5.63 -28.27
N GLY A 356 -4.64 -5.28 -28.92
CA GLY A 356 -5.96 -5.79 -28.52
C GLY A 356 -6.58 -5.14 -27.27
N THR A 357 -5.93 -4.13 -26.66
CA THR A 357 -6.53 -3.36 -25.54
C THR A 357 -7.92 -2.84 -25.90
N MET A 358 -8.92 -3.11 -25.05
CA MET A 358 -10.28 -2.65 -25.25
C MET A 358 -10.33 -1.11 -25.32
N SER A 359 -11.17 -0.55 -26.21
CA SER A 359 -11.41 0.90 -26.25
C SER A 359 -12.16 1.38 -25.00
N GLU A 360 -11.86 2.59 -24.54
CA GLU A 360 -12.51 3.19 -23.36
C GLU A 360 -14.01 3.37 -23.57
N GLU A 361 -14.39 3.74 -24.80
CA GLU A 361 -15.78 3.89 -25.20
C GLU A 361 -16.56 2.59 -24.97
N LYS A 362 -16.04 1.43 -25.39
CA LYS A 362 -16.69 0.13 -25.13
C LYS A 362 -16.78 -0.22 -23.64
N GLN A 363 -15.75 0.07 -22.85
CA GLN A 363 -15.72 -0.24 -21.41
C GLN A 363 -16.69 0.65 -20.60
N LEU A 364 -16.71 1.96 -20.89
CA LEU A 364 -17.42 2.95 -20.08
C LEU A 364 -18.76 3.41 -20.68
N ALA A 365 -19.11 2.98 -21.90
CA ALA A 365 -20.39 3.31 -22.50
C ALA A 365 -21.54 2.70 -21.69
N GLU A 366 -22.47 3.58 -21.30
CA GLU A 366 -23.65 3.25 -20.53
C GLU A 366 -24.88 3.54 -21.40
N PRO A 367 -25.40 2.56 -22.16
CA PRO A 367 -26.60 2.75 -22.96
C PRO A 367 -27.83 2.95 -22.05
N GLU A 368 -28.78 3.79 -22.46
CA GLU A 368 -30.00 4.05 -21.69
C GLU A 368 -30.83 2.78 -21.45
N VAL A 369 -30.79 1.85 -22.41
CA VAL A 369 -31.45 0.56 -22.37
C VAL A 369 -30.43 -0.53 -22.68
N ILE A 370 -30.37 -1.55 -21.82
CA ILE A 370 -29.55 -2.74 -22.07
C ILE A 370 -30.36 -3.71 -22.94
N PRO A 371 -30.04 -3.86 -24.24
CA PRO A 371 -30.82 -4.70 -25.13
C PRO A 371 -30.81 -6.16 -24.66
N PRO A 372 -31.94 -6.89 -24.76
CA PRO A 372 -31.95 -8.32 -24.52
C PRO A 372 -31.28 -9.06 -25.67
N PHE A 373 -30.65 -10.20 -25.38
CA PHE A 373 -30.27 -11.15 -26.42
C PHE A 373 -31.50 -11.89 -26.94
N THR A 374 -31.60 -12.04 -28.25
CA THR A 374 -32.72 -12.72 -28.91
C THR A 374 -32.19 -13.65 -29.99
N GLY A 375 -32.92 -14.74 -30.26
CA GLY A 375 -32.56 -15.72 -31.28
C GLY A 375 -31.45 -16.67 -30.85
N GLU A 376 -30.51 -16.92 -31.75
CA GLU A 376 -29.42 -17.88 -31.59
C GLU A 376 -28.09 -17.18 -31.35
N ILE A 377 -27.23 -17.79 -30.54
CA ILE A 377 -25.81 -17.45 -30.46
C ILE A 377 -25.10 -18.16 -31.61
N GLN A 378 -24.30 -17.41 -32.37
CA GLN A 378 -23.55 -17.91 -33.52
C GLN A 378 -22.08 -17.49 -33.41
N ALA A 379 -21.19 -18.48 -33.40
CA ALA A 379 -19.76 -18.31 -33.64
C ALA A 379 -19.48 -18.70 -35.09
N LEU A 380 -18.98 -17.77 -35.90
CA LEU A 380 -18.73 -17.96 -37.33
C LEU A 380 -17.24 -17.83 -37.63
N ASN A 381 -16.62 -18.92 -38.08
CA ASN A 381 -15.19 -19.04 -38.38
C ASN A 381 -14.29 -18.49 -37.27
N VAL A 382 -14.64 -18.77 -36.02
CA VAL A 382 -13.92 -18.23 -34.86
C VAL A 382 -12.58 -18.94 -34.70
N SER A 383 -11.53 -18.14 -34.63
CA SER A 383 -10.19 -18.62 -34.30
C SER A 383 -9.56 -17.76 -33.21
N PHE A 384 -8.67 -18.36 -32.42
CA PHE A 384 -7.92 -17.68 -31.37
C PHE A 384 -6.45 -18.09 -31.43
N GLN A 385 -5.59 -17.07 -31.48
CA GLN A 385 -4.15 -17.17 -31.31
C GLN A 385 -3.77 -16.51 -30.00
N ASP A 386 -2.85 -17.13 -29.26
CA ASP A 386 -2.26 -16.51 -28.09
C ASP A 386 -1.26 -15.41 -28.45
N GLU A 387 -0.64 -14.78 -27.45
CA GLU A 387 0.35 -13.73 -27.67
C GLU A 387 1.61 -14.23 -28.39
N ASP A 388 1.94 -15.51 -28.24
CA ASP A 388 3.07 -16.17 -28.89
C ASP A 388 2.74 -16.60 -30.34
N GLN A 389 1.58 -16.16 -30.85
CA GLN A 389 1.04 -16.47 -32.18
C GLN A 389 0.74 -17.96 -32.39
N VAL A 390 0.59 -18.72 -31.30
CA VAL A 390 0.19 -20.13 -31.36
C VAL A 390 -1.32 -20.21 -31.52
N GLN A 391 -1.76 -20.91 -32.57
CA GLN A 391 -3.17 -21.14 -32.85
C GLN A 391 -3.74 -22.15 -31.83
N ILE A 392 -4.61 -21.69 -30.92
CA ILE A 392 -5.26 -22.54 -29.92
C ILE A 392 -6.63 -23.02 -30.43
N VAL A 393 -7.42 -22.10 -31.01
CA VAL A 393 -8.74 -22.41 -31.59
C VAL A 393 -8.70 -22.10 -33.08
N SER A 394 -9.19 -23.01 -33.93
CA SER A 394 -9.11 -22.87 -35.39
C SER A 394 -10.48 -23.09 -36.06
N ASN A 395 -10.97 -22.05 -36.73
CA ASN A 395 -12.14 -22.07 -37.62
C ASN A 395 -13.41 -22.74 -37.04
N VAL A 396 -13.71 -22.47 -35.77
CA VAL A 396 -14.88 -23.02 -35.10
C VAL A 396 -16.15 -22.35 -35.61
N ASN A 397 -17.13 -23.17 -35.96
CA ASN A 397 -18.47 -22.76 -36.35
C ASN A 397 -19.49 -23.45 -35.44
N VAL A 398 -20.20 -22.69 -34.62
CA VAL A 398 -21.15 -23.20 -33.62
C VAL A 398 -22.40 -22.32 -33.60
N ARG A 399 -23.56 -22.94 -33.42
CA ARG A 399 -24.86 -22.28 -33.32
C ARG A 399 -25.74 -23.01 -32.30
N PHE A 400 -26.37 -22.26 -31.41
CA PHE A 400 -27.32 -22.79 -30.43
C PHE A 400 -28.32 -21.70 -29.99
N LYS A 401 -29.48 -22.09 -29.50
CA LYS A 401 -30.49 -21.16 -28.97
C LYS A 401 -30.19 -20.78 -27.54
N LEU A 402 -30.69 -19.62 -27.10
CA LEU A 402 -30.44 -19.09 -25.75
C LEU A 402 -31.05 -19.94 -24.62
N ASP A 403 -32.06 -20.75 -24.92
CA ASP A 403 -32.76 -21.64 -23.98
C ASP A 403 -32.21 -23.07 -23.97
N GLU A 404 -31.15 -23.35 -24.73
CA GLU A 404 -30.52 -24.69 -24.80
C GLU A 404 -29.38 -24.84 -23.80
N HIS A 405 -29.27 -26.03 -23.21
CA HIS A 405 -28.07 -26.45 -22.46
C HIS A 405 -27.07 -27.10 -23.41
N VAL A 406 -25.90 -26.48 -23.56
CA VAL A 406 -24.85 -26.94 -24.50
C VAL A 406 -23.62 -27.41 -23.74
N ALA A 407 -23.17 -28.63 -24.02
CA ALA A 407 -21.92 -29.18 -23.48
C ALA A 407 -20.80 -29.13 -24.53
N ILE A 408 -19.66 -28.54 -24.16
CA ILE A 408 -18.43 -28.52 -24.98
C ILE A 408 -17.40 -29.43 -24.31
N VAL A 409 -17.06 -30.54 -24.98
CA VAL A 409 -16.14 -31.56 -24.47
C VAL A 409 -14.86 -31.61 -25.29
N GLY A 410 -13.73 -31.88 -24.64
CA GLY A 410 -12.44 -31.98 -25.29
C GLY A 410 -11.31 -32.29 -24.30
N SER A 411 -10.19 -32.79 -24.80
CA SER A 411 -8.99 -33.07 -23.99
C SER A 411 -8.42 -31.80 -23.34
N ALA A 412 -7.47 -31.96 -22.42
CA ALA A 412 -6.66 -30.83 -21.95
C ALA A 412 -5.96 -30.17 -23.16
N GLY A 413 -5.93 -28.83 -23.19
CA GLY A 413 -5.34 -28.07 -24.30
C GLY A 413 -6.14 -28.01 -25.61
N SER A 414 -7.38 -28.54 -25.66
CA SER A 414 -8.23 -28.52 -26.86
C SER A 414 -8.82 -27.15 -27.23
N GLY A 415 -8.52 -26.08 -26.48
CA GLY A 415 -9.08 -24.75 -26.71
C GLY A 415 -10.50 -24.53 -26.19
N LYS A 416 -11.05 -25.49 -25.42
CA LYS A 416 -12.44 -25.42 -24.90
C LYS A 416 -12.66 -24.22 -23.96
N GLU A 417 -11.67 -23.88 -23.14
CA GLU A 417 -11.77 -22.76 -22.20
C GLU A 417 -11.70 -21.43 -22.96
N GLU A 418 -10.79 -21.31 -23.92
CA GLU A 418 -10.64 -20.14 -24.79
C GLU A 418 -11.92 -19.91 -25.61
N LEU A 419 -12.54 -20.97 -26.12
CA LEU A 419 -13.83 -20.86 -26.81
C LEU A 419 -14.92 -20.32 -25.90
N LEU A 420 -15.02 -20.81 -24.66
CA LEU A 420 -16.00 -20.32 -23.68
C LEU A 420 -15.72 -18.86 -23.29
N LEU A 421 -14.45 -18.47 -23.11
CA LEU A 421 -14.07 -17.08 -22.87
C LEU A 421 -14.46 -16.16 -24.03
N MET A 422 -14.31 -16.62 -25.27
CA MET A 422 -14.75 -15.86 -26.44
C MET A 422 -16.28 -15.74 -26.53
N LEU A 423 -17.01 -16.84 -26.29
CA LEU A 423 -18.47 -16.84 -26.23
C LEU A 423 -19.01 -15.92 -25.13
N ALA A 424 -18.30 -15.82 -24.00
CA ALA A 424 -18.62 -14.89 -22.91
C ALA A 424 -18.14 -13.45 -23.15
N ARG A 425 -17.51 -13.18 -24.31
CA ARG A 425 -16.90 -11.89 -24.67
C ARG A 425 -15.83 -11.40 -23.67
N LEU A 426 -15.21 -12.32 -22.94
CA LEU A 426 -14.06 -12.05 -22.06
C LEU A 426 -12.74 -12.04 -22.84
N VAL A 427 -12.71 -12.68 -24.01
CA VAL A 427 -11.60 -12.65 -24.97
C VAL A 427 -12.14 -12.35 -26.36
N GLU A 428 -11.43 -11.52 -27.11
CA GLU A 428 -11.77 -11.25 -28.51
C GLU A 428 -11.22 -12.37 -29.42
N PRO A 429 -12.00 -12.87 -30.39
CA PRO A 429 -11.48 -13.80 -31.38
C PRO A 429 -10.44 -13.10 -32.28
N SER A 430 -9.38 -13.80 -32.65
CA SER A 430 -8.36 -13.29 -33.58
C SER A 430 -8.91 -13.15 -35.00
N THR A 431 -9.79 -14.07 -35.41
CA THR A 431 -10.55 -14.00 -36.66
C THR A 431 -11.95 -14.59 -36.46
N GLY A 432 -12.88 -14.25 -37.35
CA GLY A 432 -14.28 -14.63 -37.21
C GLY A 432 -15.07 -13.65 -36.36
N ARG A 433 -16.32 -14.01 -36.03
CA ARG A 433 -17.21 -13.18 -35.21
C ARG A 433 -18.17 -14.00 -34.37
N ILE A 434 -18.64 -13.40 -33.28
CA ILE A 434 -19.66 -13.97 -32.39
C ILE A 434 -20.82 -12.99 -32.32
N GLN A 435 -22.04 -13.48 -32.50
CA GLN A 435 -23.25 -12.67 -32.49
C GLN A 435 -24.41 -13.38 -31.81
N ALA A 436 -25.31 -12.61 -31.19
CA ALA A 436 -26.62 -13.08 -30.73
C ALA A 436 -27.71 -12.40 -31.55
N GLY A 437 -28.40 -13.16 -32.40
CA GLY A 437 -29.32 -12.59 -33.39
C GLY A 437 -28.61 -11.59 -34.32
N ALA A 438 -28.99 -10.32 -34.26
CA ALA A 438 -28.37 -9.23 -35.04
C ALA A 438 -27.25 -8.48 -34.29
N LEU A 439 -27.00 -8.81 -33.02
CA LEU A 439 -26.05 -8.09 -32.17
C LEU A 439 -24.67 -8.75 -32.26
N ASP A 440 -23.71 -8.06 -32.89
CA ASP A 440 -22.31 -8.47 -32.96
C ASP A 440 -21.58 -8.11 -31.66
N PHE A 441 -21.06 -9.12 -30.95
CA PHE A 441 -20.41 -8.95 -29.65
C PHE A 441 -19.16 -8.05 -29.73
N SER A 442 -18.52 -7.97 -30.90
CA SER A 442 -17.36 -7.10 -31.10
C SER A 442 -17.71 -5.61 -30.99
N GLN A 443 -18.96 -5.23 -31.23
CA GLN A 443 -19.42 -3.84 -31.27
C GLN A 443 -20.15 -3.41 -29.99
N LEU A 444 -20.54 -4.37 -29.15
CA LEU A 444 -21.31 -4.07 -27.94
C LEU A 444 -20.44 -3.43 -26.85
N PRO A 445 -20.99 -2.45 -26.10
CA PRO A 445 -20.43 -2.02 -24.82
C PRO A 445 -20.38 -3.16 -23.81
N GLU A 446 -19.39 -3.11 -22.92
CA GLU A 446 -19.20 -4.09 -21.84
C GLU A 446 -20.41 -4.10 -20.88
N ALA A 447 -21.08 -2.95 -20.71
CA ALA A 447 -22.34 -2.87 -19.96
C ALA A 447 -23.43 -3.81 -20.49
N VAL A 448 -23.45 -4.12 -21.80
CA VAL A 448 -24.43 -5.04 -22.39
C VAL A 448 -24.03 -6.49 -22.14
N THR A 449 -22.81 -6.87 -22.50
CA THR A 449 -22.35 -8.26 -22.37
C THR A 449 -22.16 -8.66 -20.91
N GLY A 450 -21.51 -7.83 -20.10
CA GLY A 450 -21.21 -8.11 -18.69
C GLY A 450 -22.43 -8.13 -17.77
N ARG A 451 -23.57 -7.54 -18.17
CA ARG A 451 -24.84 -7.59 -17.41
C ARG A 451 -25.82 -8.66 -17.90
N ARG A 452 -25.57 -9.26 -19.07
CA ARG A 452 -26.44 -10.28 -19.68
C ARG A 452 -25.80 -11.68 -19.70
N ILE A 453 -24.48 -11.77 -19.60
CA ILE A 453 -23.73 -13.03 -19.57
C ILE A 453 -23.13 -13.22 -18.18
N GLY A 454 -23.50 -14.31 -17.51
CA GLY A 454 -22.78 -14.81 -16.35
C GLY A 454 -21.70 -15.79 -16.81
N PHE A 455 -20.48 -15.65 -16.29
CA PHE A 455 -19.37 -16.58 -16.58
C PHE A 455 -18.80 -17.12 -15.28
N VAL A 456 -18.69 -18.44 -15.19
CA VAL A 456 -18.08 -19.15 -14.06
C VAL A 456 -16.90 -19.95 -14.61
N GLY A 457 -15.68 -19.51 -14.27
CA GLY A 457 -14.44 -20.17 -14.67
C GLY A 457 -14.04 -21.31 -13.72
N GLN A 458 -12.91 -21.96 -14.02
CA GLN A 458 -12.37 -23.04 -13.18
C GLN A 458 -11.99 -22.57 -11.76
N ASN A 459 -11.42 -21.38 -11.65
CA ASN A 459 -11.02 -20.78 -10.38
C ASN A 459 -12.01 -19.69 -9.99
N ALA A 460 -12.67 -19.86 -8.85
CA ALA A 460 -13.47 -18.80 -8.26
C ALA A 460 -12.55 -17.70 -7.69
N PHE A 461 -12.93 -16.45 -7.90
CA PHE A 461 -12.25 -15.30 -7.31
C PHE A 461 -13.17 -14.60 -6.33
N THR A 462 -12.66 -14.30 -5.14
CA THR A 462 -13.34 -13.50 -4.13
C THR A 462 -12.53 -12.25 -3.81
N PHE A 463 -13.21 -11.12 -3.74
CA PHE A 463 -12.62 -9.89 -3.25
C PHE A 463 -12.48 -9.96 -1.73
N SER A 464 -11.44 -9.34 -1.19
CA SER A 464 -11.20 -9.19 0.26
C SER A 464 -12.19 -8.22 0.90
N THR A 465 -13.47 -8.60 0.87
CA THR A 465 -14.63 -7.86 1.36
C THR A 465 -15.58 -8.84 2.06
N THR A 466 -16.71 -8.35 2.58
CA THR A 466 -17.69 -9.26 3.20
C THR A 466 -18.27 -10.23 2.17
N LEU A 467 -18.79 -11.37 2.64
CA LEU A 467 -19.48 -12.32 1.76
C LEU A 467 -20.67 -11.68 1.04
N LYS A 468 -21.45 -10.86 1.77
CA LYS A 468 -22.57 -10.09 1.21
C LYS A 468 -22.12 -9.20 0.05
N GLU A 469 -20.98 -8.52 0.18
CA GLU A 469 -20.45 -7.65 -0.87
C GLU A 469 -19.94 -8.42 -2.08
N ASN A 470 -19.37 -9.61 -1.88
CA ASN A 470 -18.99 -10.50 -2.97
C ASN A 470 -20.22 -10.98 -3.76
N ILE A 471 -21.29 -11.40 -3.08
CA ILE A 471 -22.53 -11.85 -3.74
C ILE A 471 -23.19 -10.71 -4.52
N LEU A 472 -23.21 -9.50 -3.96
CA LEU A 472 -23.81 -8.33 -4.60
C LEU A 472 -22.88 -7.63 -5.61
N TYR A 473 -21.64 -8.10 -5.79
CA TYR A 473 -20.63 -7.44 -6.63
C TYR A 473 -21.13 -7.22 -8.07
N GLY A 474 -21.81 -8.23 -8.62
CA GLY A 474 -22.38 -8.19 -9.97
C GLY A 474 -23.46 -7.13 -10.20
N LEU A 475 -23.89 -6.39 -9.16
CA LEU A 475 -24.87 -5.30 -9.24
C LEU A 475 -24.24 -3.91 -9.12
N LYS A 476 -22.93 -3.83 -8.85
CA LYS A 476 -22.21 -2.57 -8.56
C LYS A 476 -21.69 -1.87 -9.81
N HIS A 477 -22.58 -1.48 -10.72
CA HIS A 477 -22.16 -0.91 -12.02
C HIS A 477 -21.99 0.61 -12.02
N ARG A 478 -22.82 1.34 -11.26
CA ARG A 478 -22.83 2.80 -11.19
C ARG A 478 -23.41 3.24 -9.84
N PRO A 479 -23.10 4.45 -9.36
CA PRO A 479 -23.77 4.98 -8.17
C PRO A 479 -25.26 5.15 -8.43
N MET A 480 -26.07 4.61 -7.53
CA MET A 480 -27.54 4.63 -7.53
C MET A 480 -28.11 5.75 -6.64
N ALA A 481 -27.41 6.07 -5.55
CA ALA A 481 -27.78 7.14 -4.64
C ALA A 481 -26.54 7.75 -3.96
N ASP A 482 -26.61 9.03 -3.58
CA ASP A 482 -25.56 9.70 -2.82
C ASP A 482 -25.38 9.08 -1.42
N PRO A 483 -24.18 9.14 -0.81
CA PRO A 483 -23.96 8.67 0.55
C PRO A 483 -24.89 9.39 1.55
N PRO A 484 -25.40 8.69 2.57
CA PRO A 484 -26.15 9.35 3.64
C PRO A 484 -25.23 10.30 4.45
N PRO A 485 -25.72 11.44 4.95
CA PRO A 485 -24.90 12.42 5.68
C PRO A 485 -24.18 11.89 6.93
N ALA A 486 -24.68 10.80 7.51
CA ALA A 486 -24.04 10.13 8.65
C ALA A 486 -22.69 9.45 8.28
N VAL A 487 -22.45 9.18 6.98
CA VAL A 487 -21.23 8.54 6.49
C VAL A 487 -20.18 9.57 6.07
N ALA A 488 -20.59 10.71 5.51
CA ALA A 488 -19.67 11.79 5.14
C ALA A 488 -20.36 13.16 5.01
N ASP A 489 -19.65 14.25 5.31
CA ASP A 489 -20.13 15.62 5.08
C ASP A 489 -20.26 15.91 3.56
N PRO A 490 -21.47 16.26 3.07
CA PRO A 490 -21.69 16.61 1.66
C PRO A 490 -20.76 17.71 1.12
N ALA A 491 -20.38 18.70 1.94
CA ALA A 491 -19.52 19.79 1.50
C ALA A 491 -18.08 19.32 1.24
N GLU A 492 -17.52 18.55 2.16
CA GLU A 492 -16.20 17.93 2.02
C GLU A 492 -16.17 16.95 0.84
N ARG A 493 -17.21 16.12 0.67
CA ARG A 493 -17.32 15.21 -0.48
C ARG A 493 -17.34 15.95 -1.81
N LYS A 494 -18.10 17.04 -1.91
CA LYS A 494 -18.14 17.86 -3.12
C LYS A 494 -16.76 18.43 -3.47
N GLN A 495 -16.01 18.90 -2.49
CA GLN A 495 -14.63 19.38 -2.70
C GLN A 495 -13.69 18.24 -3.13
N TRP A 496 -13.79 17.07 -2.49
CA TRP A 496 -13.00 15.89 -2.85
C TRP A 496 -13.25 15.43 -4.29
N ILE A 497 -14.52 15.39 -4.72
CA ILE A 497 -14.90 15.04 -6.10
C ILE A 497 -14.41 16.11 -7.07
N ALA A 498 -14.54 17.41 -6.75
CA ALA A 498 -14.03 18.48 -7.60
C ALA A 498 -12.52 18.38 -7.82
N GLU A 499 -11.75 18.08 -6.78
CA GLU A 499 -10.30 17.85 -6.89
C GLU A 499 -9.99 16.56 -7.67
N SER A 500 -10.80 15.51 -7.50
CA SER A 500 -10.69 14.27 -8.27
C SER A 500 -10.88 14.51 -9.76
N VAL A 501 -11.91 15.28 -10.13
CA VAL A 501 -12.18 15.66 -11.52
C VAL A 501 -11.09 16.58 -12.08
N ALA A 502 -10.58 17.53 -11.28
CA ALA A 502 -9.44 18.37 -11.68
C ALA A 502 -8.18 17.55 -11.97
N ALA A 503 -7.90 16.54 -11.14
CA ALA A 503 -6.84 15.57 -11.37
C ALA A 503 -7.13 14.62 -12.56
N GLY A 504 -8.34 14.61 -13.12
CA GLY A 504 -8.71 13.71 -14.23
C GLY A 504 -9.03 12.30 -13.79
N ASN A 505 -9.44 12.13 -12.53
CA ASN A 505 -9.90 10.87 -11.96
C ASN A 505 -11.42 10.72 -12.11
N SER A 506 -11.96 9.65 -11.51
CA SER A 506 -13.41 9.38 -11.47
C SER A 506 -14.21 10.58 -10.96
N ARG A 507 -15.37 10.79 -11.59
CA ARG A 507 -16.40 11.74 -11.16
C ARG A 507 -17.40 11.14 -10.17
N TYR A 508 -17.39 9.82 -10.00
CA TYR A 508 -18.31 9.11 -9.11
C TYR A 508 -17.78 9.10 -7.69
N ASP A 509 -18.69 9.27 -6.73
CA ASP A 509 -18.35 9.09 -5.32
C ASP A 509 -18.27 7.59 -5.00
N PHE A 510 -17.15 7.15 -4.45
CA PHE A 510 -16.98 5.77 -3.99
C PHE A 510 -17.92 5.45 -2.81
N LEU A 511 -18.23 6.43 -1.95
CA LEU A 511 -19.08 6.23 -0.78
C LEU A 511 -20.58 6.22 -1.10
N ALA A 512 -20.94 6.52 -2.36
CA ALA A 512 -22.30 6.37 -2.85
C ALA A 512 -22.81 4.93 -2.69
N ASP A 513 -24.12 4.74 -2.75
CA ASP A 513 -24.69 3.42 -2.88
C ASP A 513 -24.51 2.93 -4.32
N TRP A 514 -23.81 1.82 -4.52
CA TRP A 514 -23.51 1.25 -5.83
C TRP A 514 -24.46 0.13 -6.24
N VAL A 515 -25.26 -0.42 -5.33
CA VAL A 515 -26.01 -1.65 -5.59
C VAL A 515 -27.29 -1.34 -6.37
N ASP A 516 -27.41 -1.87 -7.59
CA ASP A 516 -28.66 -1.80 -8.35
C ASP A 516 -29.70 -2.79 -7.82
N TYR A 517 -30.42 -2.39 -6.77
CA TYR A 517 -31.47 -3.22 -6.15
C TYR A 517 -32.59 -3.60 -7.13
N LYS A 518 -32.94 -2.70 -8.04
CA LYS A 518 -34.01 -2.94 -9.02
C LYS A 518 -33.64 -4.05 -9.99
N ALA A 519 -32.38 -4.11 -10.42
CA ALA A 519 -31.88 -5.19 -11.27
C ALA A 519 -31.98 -6.57 -10.57
N ALA A 520 -31.88 -6.60 -9.24
CA ALA A 520 -32.07 -7.80 -8.44
C ALA A 520 -33.54 -8.08 -8.06
N GLY A 521 -34.49 -7.25 -8.47
CA GLY A 521 -35.91 -7.36 -8.09
C GLY A 521 -36.18 -6.99 -6.62
N ILE A 522 -35.41 -6.06 -6.07
CA ILE A 522 -35.47 -5.61 -4.67
C ILE A 522 -35.73 -4.10 -4.62
N ASP A 523 -36.50 -3.63 -3.64
CA ASP A 523 -36.85 -2.22 -3.51
C ASP A 523 -35.76 -1.35 -2.86
N GLY A 524 -34.83 -1.95 -2.11
CA GLY A 524 -33.77 -1.22 -1.41
C GLY A 524 -32.82 -2.10 -0.58
N ALA A 525 -31.96 -1.44 0.20
CA ALA A 525 -30.88 -2.06 0.96
C ALA A 525 -31.34 -3.12 1.98
N ASP A 526 -32.52 -2.94 2.57
CA ASP A 526 -33.06 -3.86 3.59
C ASP A 526 -33.32 -5.27 3.02
N GLY A 527 -33.71 -5.35 1.75
CA GLY A 527 -33.94 -6.63 1.07
C GLY A 527 -32.68 -7.31 0.55
N ALA A 528 -31.52 -6.64 0.58
CA ALA A 528 -30.28 -7.13 -0.02
C ALA A 528 -29.75 -8.40 0.66
N SER A 529 -29.88 -8.47 1.99
CA SER A 529 -29.45 -9.66 2.75
C SER A 529 -30.32 -10.88 2.42
N ALA A 530 -31.64 -10.70 2.32
CA ALA A 530 -32.55 -11.78 1.95
C ALA A 530 -32.30 -12.27 0.51
N ALA A 531 -31.99 -11.36 -0.42
CA ALA A 531 -31.63 -11.75 -1.78
C ALA A 531 -30.29 -12.48 -1.87
N ALA A 532 -29.29 -12.08 -1.08
CA ALA A 532 -28.02 -12.78 -1.00
C ALA A 532 -28.19 -14.21 -0.45
N LEU A 533 -29.06 -14.40 0.55
CA LEU A 533 -29.41 -15.73 1.06
C LEU A 533 -30.11 -16.59 0.01
N ARG A 534 -31.09 -16.05 -0.72
CA ARG A 534 -31.72 -16.78 -1.85
C ARG A 534 -30.70 -17.19 -2.92
N ALA A 535 -29.75 -16.31 -3.24
CA ALA A 535 -28.69 -16.64 -4.19
C ALA A 535 -27.78 -17.77 -3.65
N ALA A 536 -27.47 -17.76 -2.35
CA ALA A 536 -26.73 -18.83 -1.70
C ALA A 536 -27.48 -20.16 -1.69
N GLU A 537 -28.80 -20.16 -1.44
CA GLU A 537 -29.64 -21.36 -1.50
C GLU A 537 -29.65 -21.97 -2.92
N VAL A 538 -29.81 -21.14 -3.96
CA VAL A 538 -29.82 -21.61 -5.36
C VAL A 538 -28.46 -22.12 -5.82
N SER A 539 -27.37 -21.64 -5.20
CA SER A 539 -26.00 -22.08 -5.50
C SER A 539 -25.48 -23.17 -4.56
N ASP A 540 -26.32 -23.71 -3.68
CA ASP A 540 -25.98 -24.75 -2.70
C ASP A 540 -24.86 -24.32 -1.71
N LEU A 541 -24.72 -23.01 -1.47
CA LEU A 541 -23.73 -22.43 -0.55
C LEU A 541 -24.33 -22.11 0.84
N ALA A 542 -25.64 -22.27 1.02
CA ALA A 542 -26.31 -21.84 2.25
C ALA A 542 -25.78 -22.56 3.50
N GLU A 543 -25.50 -23.86 3.42
CA GLU A 543 -24.96 -24.63 4.54
C GLU A 543 -23.54 -24.20 4.90
N ASP A 544 -22.66 -24.00 3.91
CA ASP A 544 -21.30 -23.52 4.13
C ASP A 544 -21.29 -22.16 4.83
N ILE A 545 -22.14 -21.24 4.38
CA ILE A 545 -22.29 -19.91 4.97
C ILE A 545 -22.80 -20.01 6.41
N TYR A 546 -23.77 -20.88 6.66
CA TYR A 546 -24.30 -21.13 7.99
C TYR A 546 -23.21 -21.68 8.93
N MET A 547 -22.45 -22.67 8.48
CA MET A 547 -21.33 -23.25 9.24
C MET A 547 -20.21 -22.25 9.50
N LEU A 548 -19.92 -21.38 8.54
CA LEU A 548 -18.97 -20.28 8.69
C LEU A 548 -19.46 -19.28 9.75
N GLY A 549 -20.77 -18.99 9.76
CA GLY A 549 -21.42 -18.18 10.79
C GLY A 549 -21.34 -18.81 12.18
N LEU A 550 -21.61 -20.12 12.32
CA LEU A 550 -21.53 -20.84 13.61
C LEU A 550 -20.12 -20.88 14.20
N ARG A 551 -19.09 -20.88 13.36
CA ARG A 551 -17.68 -20.79 13.79
C ARG A 551 -17.22 -19.36 14.02
N GLY A 552 -18.03 -18.38 13.62
CA GLY A 552 -17.75 -16.96 13.78
C GLY A 552 -17.93 -16.51 15.23
N SER A 553 -17.25 -15.42 15.58
CA SER A 553 -17.47 -14.70 16.83
C SER A 553 -18.40 -13.51 16.61
N LEU A 554 -19.27 -13.27 17.59
CA LEU A 554 -20.14 -12.10 17.64
C LEU A 554 -19.48 -11.02 18.50
N ASP A 555 -19.42 -9.79 17.98
CA ASP A 555 -19.01 -8.61 18.75
C ASP A 555 -20.26 -8.00 19.43
N PRO A 556 -20.40 -8.11 20.77
CA PRO A 556 -21.57 -7.62 21.47
C PRO A 556 -21.75 -6.09 21.38
N ALA A 557 -20.67 -5.34 21.10
CA ALA A 557 -20.76 -3.89 20.93
C ALA A 557 -21.40 -3.51 19.59
N ARG A 558 -21.24 -4.35 18.56
CA ARG A 558 -21.82 -4.14 17.24
C ARG A 558 -23.24 -4.68 17.13
N GLU A 559 -23.49 -5.86 17.71
CA GLU A 559 -24.79 -6.55 17.63
C GLU A 559 -25.34 -6.94 19.01
N PRO A 560 -25.73 -5.97 19.84
CA PRO A 560 -26.15 -6.23 21.22
C PRO A 560 -27.39 -7.14 21.30
N ALA A 561 -28.32 -7.00 20.36
CA ALA A 561 -29.55 -7.81 20.33
C ALA A 561 -29.28 -9.29 19.99
N ALA A 562 -28.30 -9.57 19.11
CA ALA A 562 -27.91 -10.94 18.81
C ALA A 562 -27.19 -11.58 20.00
N ALA A 563 -26.28 -10.83 20.63
CA ALA A 563 -25.60 -11.27 21.85
C ALA A 563 -26.58 -11.60 22.98
N GLU A 564 -27.57 -10.75 23.23
CA GLU A 564 -28.61 -10.98 24.24
C GLU A 564 -29.40 -12.28 23.97
N LYS A 565 -29.78 -12.53 22.72
CA LYS A 565 -30.48 -13.77 22.33
C LYS A 565 -29.62 -15.01 22.53
N VAL A 566 -28.33 -14.96 22.20
CA VAL A 566 -27.40 -16.07 22.43
C VAL A 566 -27.25 -16.34 23.93
N LEU A 567 -27.14 -15.30 24.75
CA LEU A 567 -27.08 -15.43 26.21
C LEU A 567 -28.39 -16.01 26.78
N ALA A 568 -29.55 -15.57 26.29
CA ALA A 568 -30.84 -16.12 26.68
C ALA A 568 -30.96 -17.60 26.28
N ALA A 569 -30.53 -17.98 25.08
CA ALA A 569 -30.50 -19.38 24.63
C ALA A 569 -29.57 -20.24 25.50
N ARG A 570 -28.40 -19.70 25.90
CA ARG A 570 -27.48 -20.36 26.84
C ARG A 570 -28.15 -20.60 28.20
N GLN A 571 -28.92 -19.64 28.71
CA GLN A 571 -29.65 -19.81 29.97
C GLN A 571 -30.76 -20.85 29.83
N ALA A 572 -31.58 -20.78 28.77
CA ALA A 572 -32.64 -21.75 28.51
C ALA A 572 -32.09 -23.18 28.41
N LEU A 573 -31.00 -23.38 27.65
CA LEU A 573 -30.31 -24.66 27.56
C LEU A 573 -29.81 -25.12 28.94
N SER A 574 -29.22 -24.21 29.73
CA SER A 574 -28.77 -24.53 31.08
C SER A 574 -29.92 -24.92 32.02
N GLU A 575 -31.14 -24.44 31.81
CA GLU A 575 -32.33 -24.78 32.60
C GLU A 575 -32.88 -26.14 32.19
N THR A 576 -33.03 -26.40 30.89
CA THR A 576 -33.45 -27.70 30.35
C THR A 576 -32.51 -28.83 30.80
N LEU A 577 -31.19 -28.58 30.80
CA LEU A 577 -30.21 -29.55 31.29
C LEU A 577 -30.30 -29.85 32.80
N ARG A 578 -31.14 -29.12 33.57
CA ARG A 578 -31.44 -29.45 34.99
C ARG A 578 -32.55 -30.47 35.15
N GLU A 579 -33.33 -30.72 34.10
CA GLU A 579 -34.43 -31.67 34.16
C GLU A 579 -33.91 -33.09 34.48
N PRO A 580 -34.68 -33.92 35.21
CA PRO A 580 -34.26 -35.27 35.58
C PRO A 580 -33.85 -36.16 34.40
N ALA A 581 -34.39 -35.90 33.20
CA ALA A 581 -34.05 -36.62 31.99
C ALA A 581 -32.60 -36.42 31.53
N TYR A 582 -32.00 -35.26 31.84
CA TYR A 582 -30.66 -34.87 31.35
C TYR A 582 -29.63 -34.69 32.47
N SER A 583 -30.08 -34.47 33.72
CA SER A 583 -29.20 -34.14 34.84
C SER A 583 -28.19 -35.23 35.21
N GLY A 584 -28.44 -36.48 34.81
CA GLY A 584 -27.49 -37.61 34.94
C GLY A 584 -26.63 -37.86 33.70
N LEU A 585 -26.89 -37.17 32.58
CA LEU A 585 -26.19 -37.34 31.31
C LEU A 585 -25.15 -36.24 31.04
N VAL A 586 -25.35 -35.05 31.62
CA VAL A 586 -24.50 -33.89 31.39
C VAL A 586 -24.01 -33.31 32.71
N GLU A 587 -22.69 -33.23 32.86
CA GLU A 587 -22.08 -32.52 33.99
C GLU A 587 -22.07 -31.02 33.70
N ARG A 588 -22.71 -30.25 34.58
CA ARG A 588 -22.84 -28.80 34.40
C ARG A 588 -21.55 -28.09 34.80
N PHE A 589 -21.23 -27.02 34.08
CA PHE A 589 -20.12 -26.13 34.40
C PHE A 589 -20.47 -25.24 35.61
N ASP A 590 -20.43 -25.82 36.81
CA ASP A 590 -20.67 -25.15 38.08
C ASP A 590 -19.35 -24.80 38.77
N ARG A 591 -19.07 -23.50 38.88
CA ARG A 591 -17.82 -22.98 39.46
C ARG A 591 -17.62 -23.38 40.93
N ALA A 592 -18.68 -23.67 41.66
CA ALA A 592 -18.62 -24.07 43.07
C ALA A 592 -18.43 -25.57 43.27
N ARG A 593 -18.44 -26.39 42.20
CA ARG A 593 -18.33 -27.84 42.28
C ARG A 593 -17.08 -28.36 41.57
N TYR A 594 -16.54 -29.46 42.09
CA TYR A 594 -15.48 -30.19 41.42
C TYR A 594 -16.10 -31.06 40.33
N CYS A 595 -15.60 -30.93 39.10
CA CYS A 595 -16.05 -31.73 37.96
C CYS A 595 -15.26 -33.03 37.91
N THR A 596 -15.90 -34.15 38.21
CA THR A 596 -15.20 -35.46 38.28
C THR A 596 -14.82 -36.01 36.91
N ASN A 597 -15.42 -35.47 35.86
CA ASN A 597 -15.16 -35.78 34.46
C ASN A 597 -14.09 -34.88 33.81
N ALA A 598 -13.56 -33.90 34.54
CA ALA A 598 -12.48 -33.03 34.09
C ALA A 598 -11.17 -33.37 34.81
N THR A 599 -10.05 -33.03 34.19
CA THR A 599 -8.72 -33.13 34.78
C THR A 599 -8.58 -32.18 35.99
N LEU A 600 -7.57 -32.42 36.83
CA LEU A 600 -7.22 -31.46 37.87
C LEU A 600 -6.80 -30.09 37.29
N ALA A 601 -6.16 -30.06 36.11
CA ALA A 601 -5.81 -28.83 35.41
C ALA A 601 -7.05 -27.99 35.06
N GLU A 602 -8.03 -28.63 34.42
CA GLU A 602 -9.30 -28.01 34.04
C GLU A 602 -10.13 -27.61 35.27
N ASN A 603 -10.09 -28.42 36.34
CA ASN A 603 -10.71 -28.05 37.60
C ASN A 603 -10.02 -26.89 38.30
N LEU A 604 -8.73 -26.64 38.10
CA LEU A 604 -8.03 -25.53 38.71
C LEU A 604 -8.29 -24.21 37.96
N ILE A 605 -8.16 -24.21 36.63
CA ILE A 605 -8.40 -23.00 35.82
C ILE A 605 -9.89 -22.70 35.72
N PHE A 606 -10.71 -23.71 35.44
CA PHE A 606 -12.15 -23.58 35.24
C PHE A 606 -12.53 -22.44 34.28
N GLY A 607 -11.88 -22.42 33.11
CA GLY A 607 -12.01 -21.42 32.05
C GLY A 607 -11.24 -21.88 30.79
N SER A 608 -11.38 -21.16 29.68
CA SER A 608 -10.71 -21.47 28.41
C SER A 608 -9.42 -20.66 28.26
N PRO A 609 -8.23 -21.29 28.18
CA PRO A 609 -6.98 -20.58 27.93
C PRO A 609 -7.00 -19.86 26.59
N VAL A 610 -6.50 -18.63 26.57
CA VAL A 610 -6.33 -17.82 25.36
C VAL A 610 -4.84 -17.68 25.06
N GLY A 611 -4.42 -18.13 23.88
CA GLY A 611 -3.01 -18.14 23.47
C GLY A 611 -2.21 -19.30 24.06
N LYS A 612 -0.90 -19.10 24.27
CA LYS A 612 0.04 -20.16 24.71
C LYS A 612 0.51 -20.01 26.17
N THR A 613 -0.09 -19.09 26.92
CA THR A 613 0.38 -18.73 28.27
C THR A 613 0.08 -19.83 29.29
N PHE A 614 -1.13 -20.37 29.26
CA PHE A 614 -1.54 -21.51 30.09
C PHE A 614 -1.66 -22.76 29.22
N ASP A 615 -0.60 -23.57 29.20
CA ASP A 615 -0.61 -24.90 28.59
C ASP A 615 -1.23 -25.90 29.58
N MET A 616 -2.35 -26.53 29.22
CA MET A 616 -3.04 -27.50 30.10
C MET A 616 -2.19 -28.72 30.46
N VAL A 617 -1.26 -29.13 29.60
CA VAL A 617 -0.39 -30.29 29.82
C VAL A 617 0.76 -29.95 30.78
N ARG A 618 1.25 -28.70 30.72
CA ARG A 618 2.39 -28.20 31.52
C ARG A 618 1.97 -27.19 32.59
N LEU A 619 0.69 -27.18 32.94
CA LEU A 619 0.11 -26.14 33.80
C LEU A 619 0.79 -26.07 35.17
N ALA A 620 1.15 -27.22 35.72
CA ALA A 620 1.90 -27.40 36.96
C ALA A 620 3.28 -26.69 36.99
N GLU A 621 3.87 -26.42 35.83
CA GLU A 621 5.16 -25.75 35.70
C GLU A 621 5.05 -24.22 35.71
N HIS A 622 3.85 -23.68 35.49
CA HIS A 622 3.66 -22.25 35.37
C HIS A 622 3.90 -21.54 36.72
N PRO A 623 4.74 -20.48 36.80
CA PRO A 623 5.11 -19.84 38.06
C PRO A 623 3.91 -19.34 38.89
N TYR A 624 2.90 -18.78 38.21
CA TYR A 624 1.67 -18.33 38.87
C TYR A 624 0.85 -19.49 39.46
N VAL A 625 0.79 -20.62 38.76
CA VAL A 625 0.07 -21.81 39.24
C VAL A 625 0.75 -22.35 40.49
N GLN A 626 2.09 -22.43 40.48
CA GLN A 626 2.86 -22.85 41.66
C GLN A 626 2.62 -21.93 42.86
N GLN A 627 2.62 -20.61 42.64
CA GLN A 627 2.31 -19.63 43.69
C GLN A 627 0.91 -19.85 44.28
N VAL A 628 -0.10 -20.11 43.45
CA VAL A 628 -1.47 -20.42 43.90
C VAL A 628 -1.50 -21.71 44.73
N LEU A 629 -0.85 -22.77 44.24
CA LEU A 629 -0.80 -24.06 44.93
C LEU A 629 -0.06 -23.98 46.27
N ASP A 630 1.05 -23.25 46.33
CA ASP A 630 1.84 -23.08 47.55
C ASP A 630 1.06 -22.25 48.59
N LYS A 631 0.32 -21.24 48.15
CA LYS A 631 -0.49 -20.36 49.03
C LYS A 631 -1.62 -21.11 49.74
N VAL A 632 -2.25 -22.07 49.06
CA VAL A 632 -3.30 -22.93 49.64
C VAL A 632 -2.70 -24.19 50.30
N GLY A 633 -1.38 -24.35 50.29
CA GLY A 633 -0.69 -25.53 50.83
C GLY A 633 -0.99 -26.81 50.05
N LEU A 634 -1.48 -26.71 48.82
CA LEU A 634 -1.93 -27.84 48.00
C LEU A 634 -0.78 -28.52 47.25
N ALA A 635 0.35 -27.84 47.04
CA ALA A 635 1.49 -28.36 46.29
C ALA A 635 2.11 -29.62 46.92
N ALA A 636 2.26 -29.66 48.24
CA ALA A 636 2.80 -30.82 48.96
C ALA A 636 1.91 -32.06 48.77
N ASP A 637 0.59 -31.87 48.84
CA ASP A 637 -0.37 -32.96 48.73
C ASP A 637 -0.54 -33.45 47.29
N ILE A 638 -0.44 -32.54 46.31
CA ILE A 638 -0.32 -32.91 44.89
C ILE A 638 0.93 -33.76 44.69
N LEU A 639 2.06 -33.41 45.31
CA LEU A 639 3.31 -34.15 45.17
C LEU A 639 3.22 -35.57 45.75
N VAL A 640 2.61 -35.72 46.94
CA VAL A 640 2.34 -37.04 47.54
C VAL A 640 1.43 -37.88 46.65
N LYS A 641 0.33 -37.28 46.15
CA LYS A 641 -0.59 -37.99 45.24
C LYS A 641 0.07 -38.29 43.89
N GLY A 642 0.98 -37.45 43.40
CA GLY A 642 1.76 -37.69 42.19
C GLY A 642 2.73 -38.86 42.32
N HIS A 643 3.38 -39.01 43.48
CA HIS A 643 4.20 -40.19 43.81
C HIS A 643 3.36 -41.47 43.87
N GLN A 644 2.23 -41.44 44.57
CA GLN A 644 1.29 -42.57 44.62
C GLN A 644 0.77 -42.94 43.22
N LEU A 645 0.39 -41.94 42.43
CA LEU A 645 -0.09 -42.10 41.08
C LEU A 645 0.97 -42.76 40.18
N ALA A 646 2.21 -42.28 40.23
CA ALA A 646 3.31 -42.89 39.48
C ALA A 646 3.54 -44.35 39.89
N ALA A 647 3.56 -44.65 41.20
CA ALA A 647 3.74 -46.00 41.71
C ALA A 647 2.61 -46.95 41.24
N THR A 648 1.35 -46.51 41.34
CA THR A 648 0.19 -47.29 40.88
C THR A 648 0.22 -47.50 39.37
N MET A 649 0.63 -46.49 38.58
CA MET A 649 0.75 -46.63 37.13
C MET A 649 1.89 -47.57 36.73
N ILE A 650 3.03 -47.56 37.42
CA ILE A 650 4.10 -48.53 37.18
C ILE A 650 3.60 -49.95 37.46
N GLU A 651 2.91 -50.15 38.59
CA GLU A 651 2.37 -51.46 38.98
C GLU A 651 1.33 -51.98 37.98
N LEU A 652 0.39 -51.13 37.55
CA LEU A 652 -0.68 -51.51 36.61
C LEU A 652 -0.16 -51.86 35.21
N PHE A 653 1.00 -51.33 34.81
CA PHE A 653 1.51 -51.43 33.44
C PHE A 653 2.87 -52.17 33.32
N ALA A 654 3.40 -52.71 34.41
CA ALA A 654 4.72 -53.35 34.47
C ALA A 654 4.90 -54.50 33.45
N ASP A 655 3.85 -55.28 33.19
CA ASP A 655 3.90 -56.48 32.37
C ASP A 655 3.25 -56.30 30.97
N LEU A 656 2.91 -55.06 30.60
CA LEU A 656 2.25 -54.77 29.33
C LEU A 656 3.25 -54.26 28.28
N PRO A 657 3.17 -54.73 27.02
CA PRO A 657 4.01 -54.22 25.96
C PRO A 657 3.66 -52.75 25.61
N PRO A 658 4.63 -51.95 25.13
CA PRO A 658 4.46 -50.50 24.88
C PRO A 658 3.29 -50.11 23.95
N ASP A 659 2.91 -51.00 23.04
CA ASP A 659 1.86 -50.83 22.04
C ASP A 659 0.49 -51.35 22.49
N HIS A 660 0.37 -51.83 23.72
CA HIS A 660 -0.89 -52.40 24.24
C HIS A 660 -2.01 -51.35 24.34
N GLU A 661 -3.24 -51.70 23.91
CA GLU A 661 -4.38 -50.77 23.85
C GLU A 661 -4.71 -50.08 25.19
N LEU A 662 -4.39 -50.72 26.32
CA LEU A 662 -4.62 -50.15 27.65
C LEU A 662 -3.74 -48.92 27.93
N PHE A 663 -2.55 -48.81 27.34
CA PHE A 663 -1.72 -47.61 27.46
C PHE A 663 -2.44 -46.40 26.85
N GLN A 664 -2.98 -46.56 25.64
CA GLN A 664 -3.67 -45.47 24.94
C GLN A 664 -5.01 -45.08 25.61
N ARG A 665 -5.70 -46.04 26.23
CA ARG A 665 -7.02 -45.81 26.82
C ARG A 665 -6.98 -45.34 28.27
N PHE A 666 -6.00 -45.74 29.06
CA PHE A 666 -5.99 -45.50 30.50
C PHE A 666 -4.69 -44.92 31.07
N SER A 667 -3.59 -44.93 30.30
CA SER A 667 -2.34 -44.31 30.75
C SER A 667 -2.19 -42.87 30.28
N PHE A 668 -1.81 -42.00 31.21
CA PHE A 668 -1.36 -40.63 30.96
C PHE A 668 0.16 -40.49 31.17
N ILE A 669 0.85 -41.62 31.35
CA ILE A 669 2.31 -41.79 31.25
C ILE A 669 2.58 -42.57 29.97
N SER A 670 3.42 -42.03 29.07
CA SER A 670 3.74 -42.74 27.84
C SER A 670 4.59 -43.98 28.16
N ALA A 671 4.58 -44.98 27.28
CA ALA A 671 5.42 -46.17 27.46
C ALA A 671 6.92 -45.81 27.48
N ASP A 672 7.31 -44.75 26.75
CA ASP A 672 8.68 -44.24 26.72
C ASP A 672 9.09 -43.54 28.04
N ASP A 673 8.14 -42.89 28.72
CA ASP A 673 8.38 -42.19 29.99
C ASP A 673 8.34 -43.14 31.21
N LEU A 674 7.73 -44.33 31.09
CA LEU A 674 7.53 -45.27 32.19
C LEU A 674 8.85 -45.69 32.90
N PRO A 675 9.96 -46.01 32.18
CA PRO A 675 11.24 -46.34 32.81
C PRO A 675 11.82 -45.19 33.65
N GLU A 676 11.57 -43.94 33.23
CA GLU A 676 12.05 -42.77 33.97
C GLU A 676 11.27 -42.56 35.27
N TYR A 677 9.95 -42.81 35.26
CA TYR A 677 9.14 -42.83 36.47
C TYR A 677 9.52 -44.00 37.38
N GLN A 678 9.87 -45.17 36.83
CA GLN A 678 10.34 -46.32 37.61
C GLN A 678 11.66 -46.03 38.33
N ALA A 679 12.62 -45.42 37.63
CA ALA A 679 13.87 -44.94 38.23
C ALA A 679 13.62 -43.85 39.30
N LEU A 680 12.65 -42.96 39.06
CA LEU A 680 12.29 -41.89 40.00
C LEU A 680 11.64 -42.42 41.28
N ILE A 681 10.72 -43.38 41.19
CA ILE A 681 10.08 -43.98 42.37
C ILE A 681 11.07 -44.88 43.12
N GLY A 682 11.98 -45.57 42.42
CA GLY A 682 13.03 -46.39 43.04
C GLY A 682 14.05 -45.62 43.86
N ARG A 683 14.29 -44.33 43.57
CA ARG A 683 15.27 -43.48 44.28
C ARG A 683 14.68 -42.55 45.34
N VAL A 684 13.35 -42.36 45.37
CA VAL A 684 12.69 -41.40 46.26
C VAL A 684 11.70 -42.10 47.19
N GLU A 685 12.07 -42.16 48.46
CA GLU A 685 11.17 -42.58 49.55
C GLU A 685 10.10 -41.51 49.81
N ARG A 686 8.89 -41.97 50.14
CA ARG A 686 7.72 -41.10 50.37
C ARG A 686 7.96 -40.02 51.44
N ASP A 687 8.79 -40.29 52.44
CA ASP A 687 9.07 -39.39 53.56
C ASP A 687 10.08 -38.27 53.22
N LYS A 688 10.71 -38.32 52.05
CA LYS A 688 11.69 -37.32 51.56
C LYS A 688 11.17 -36.52 50.36
N LEU A 689 9.87 -36.58 50.06
CA LEU A 689 9.28 -35.88 48.93
C LEU A 689 9.39 -34.35 49.04
N ALA A 690 9.43 -33.80 50.26
CA ALA A 690 9.56 -32.36 50.49
C ALA A 690 10.93 -31.79 50.04
N ASP A 691 11.97 -32.63 49.98
CA ASP A 691 13.34 -32.23 49.62
C ASP A 691 13.62 -32.31 48.11
N LEU A 692 12.68 -32.83 47.32
CA LEU A 692 12.79 -32.92 45.87
C LEU A 692 12.89 -31.52 45.23
N LYS A 693 13.85 -31.33 44.33
CA LYS A 693 14.05 -30.08 43.57
C LYS A 693 14.19 -30.36 42.07
N GLY A 694 13.96 -29.33 41.27
CA GLY A 694 14.18 -29.37 39.82
C GLY A 694 13.18 -30.27 39.08
N VAL A 695 13.68 -30.93 38.03
CA VAL A 695 12.87 -31.69 37.05
C VAL A 695 12.04 -32.80 37.70
N ASP A 696 12.59 -33.48 38.69
CA ASP A 696 11.94 -34.62 39.35
C ASP A 696 10.71 -34.20 40.16
N ARG A 697 10.79 -33.05 40.84
CA ARG A 697 9.63 -32.45 41.54
C ARG A 697 8.53 -32.10 40.54
N LEU A 698 8.90 -31.45 39.43
CA LEU A 698 7.94 -31.04 38.40
C LEU A 698 7.24 -32.23 37.75
N ARG A 699 7.97 -33.32 37.48
CA ARG A 699 7.41 -34.55 36.90
C ARG A 699 6.34 -35.18 37.78
N LEU A 700 6.56 -35.27 39.10
CA LEU A 700 5.57 -35.80 40.03
C LEU A 700 4.40 -34.82 40.24
N LEU A 701 4.68 -33.52 40.31
CA LEU A 701 3.65 -32.49 40.51
C LEU A 701 2.71 -32.38 39.30
N SER A 702 3.19 -32.67 38.09
CA SER A 702 2.41 -32.59 36.85
C SER A 702 1.51 -33.80 36.60
N LEU A 703 1.76 -34.95 37.24
CA LEU A 703 0.97 -36.17 37.00
C LEU A 703 -0.49 -36.03 37.44
N PRO A 704 -0.80 -35.54 38.65
CA PRO A 704 -2.19 -35.36 39.06
C PRO A 704 -2.96 -34.38 38.17
N PHE A 705 -2.29 -33.43 37.52
CA PHE A 705 -2.90 -32.49 36.57
C PHE A 705 -3.54 -33.17 35.36
N LYS A 706 -3.12 -34.39 35.02
CA LYS A 706 -3.67 -35.19 33.91
C LYS A 706 -4.77 -36.17 34.36
N LEU A 707 -5.00 -36.31 35.66
CA LEU A 707 -5.92 -37.28 36.21
C LEU A 707 -7.38 -36.81 36.06
N VAL A 708 -8.19 -37.61 35.38
CA VAL A 708 -9.66 -37.52 35.38
C VAL A 708 -10.24 -38.56 36.35
N PRO A 709 -10.81 -38.17 37.51
CA PRO A 709 -11.25 -39.12 38.54
C PRO A 709 -12.27 -40.16 38.05
N ALA A 710 -13.28 -39.75 37.28
CA ALA A 710 -14.33 -40.64 36.79
C ALA A 710 -13.82 -41.68 35.77
N ARG A 711 -12.80 -41.32 34.97
CA ARG A 711 -12.20 -42.18 33.94
C ARG A 711 -11.20 -43.18 34.54
N HIS A 712 -10.28 -42.70 35.39
CA HIS A 712 -9.16 -43.51 35.87
C HIS A 712 -9.48 -44.30 37.14
N ARG A 713 -10.44 -43.84 37.97
CA ARG A 713 -10.96 -44.57 39.15
C ARG A 713 -9.90 -45.07 40.14
N LEU A 714 -8.78 -44.35 40.28
CA LEU A 714 -7.65 -44.74 41.13
C LEU A 714 -7.84 -44.41 42.63
N GLY A 715 -8.96 -43.81 43.02
CA GLY A 715 -9.27 -43.50 44.43
C GLY A 715 -8.38 -42.42 45.09
N LEU A 716 -7.54 -41.71 44.31
CA LEU A 716 -6.58 -40.75 44.84
C LEU A 716 -7.16 -39.36 45.13
N ILE A 717 -8.34 -39.03 44.62
CA ILE A 717 -8.97 -37.70 44.74
C ILE A 717 -10.19 -37.82 45.64
N ASP A 718 -10.00 -37.57 46.93
CA ASP A 718 -11.05 -37.59 47.96
C ASP A 718 -11.77 -36.24 48.07
N GLU A 719 -12.91 -36.21 48.78
CA GLU A 719 -13.71 -34.99 48.96
C GLU A 719 -12.92 -33.85 49.62
N GLY A 720 -12.02 -34.19 50.56
CA GLY A 720 -11.14 -33.22 51.22
C GLY A 720 -10.16 -32.57 50.24
N PHE A 721 -9.57 -33.33 49.33
CA PHE A 721 -8.71 -32.80 48.29
C PHE A 721 -9.50 -31.97 47.27
N GLN A 722 -10.68 -32.43 46.86
CA GLN A 722 -11.56 -31.67 45.95
C GLN A 722 -11.88 -30.28 46.51
N ALA A 723 -12.25 -30.18 47.80
CA ALA A 723 -12.55 -28.90 48.45
C ALA A 723 -11.38 -27.90 48.39
N ARG A 724 -10.14 -28.36 48.61
CA ARG A 724 -8.96 -27.50 48.52
C ARG A 724 -8.57 -27.14 47.08
N VAL A 725 -8.88 -28.00 46.10
CA VAL A 725 -8.74 -27.63 44.68
C VAL A 725 -9.71 -26.50 44.34
N LEU A 726 -10.93 -26.53 44.87
CA LEU A 726 -11.89 -25.44 44.69
C LEU A 726 -11.45 -24.14 45.38
N GLU A 727 -10.79 -24.24 46.53
CA GLU A 727 -10.14 -23.09 47.18
C GLU A 727 -9.00 -22.53 46.31
N ALA A 728 -8.13 -23.39 45.78
CA ALA A 728 -7.07 -22.99 44.85
C ALA A 728 -7.63 -22.36 43.56
N ARG A 729 -8.74 -22.89 43.01
CA ARG A 729 -9.46 -22.29 41.87
C ARG A 729 -9.92 -20.87 42.17
N LYS A 730 -10.44 -20.64 43.38
CA LYS A 730 -10.89 -19.31 43.79
C LYS A 730 -9.71 -18.34 43.86
N VAL A 731 -8.59 -18.74 44.47
CA VAL A 731 -7.36 -17.94 44.53
C VAL A 731 -6.79 -17.69 43.13
N PHE A 732 -6.79 -18.68 42.25
CA PHE A 732 -6.34 -18.56 40.86
C PHE A 732 -7.10 -17.48 40.08
N HIS A 733 -8.40 -17.39 40.29
CA HIS A 733 -9.20 -16.38 39.60
C HIS A 733 -9.09 -15.00 40.26
N ASP A 734 -9.22 -14.93 41.59
CA ASP A 734 -9.33 -13.65 42.30
C ASP A 734 -8.00 -12.89 42.35
N GLU A 735 -6.87 -13.59 42.26
CA GLU A 735 -5.53 -12.99 42.29
C GLU A 735 -4.82 -13.07 40.93
N LEU A 736 -5.56 -13.25 39.83
CA LEU A 736 -4.97 -13.32 38.49
C LEU A 736 -4.34 -11.96 38.14
N PRO A 737 -3.02 -11.89 37.88
CA PRO A 737 -2.33 -10.63 37.58
C PRO A 737 -2.89 -9.95 36.32
N ALA A 738 -2.87 -8.61 36.28
CA ALA A 738 -3.41 -7.84 35.15
C ALA A 738 -2.74 -8.18 33.79
N ASN A 739 -1.46 -8.57 33.79
CA ASN A 739 -0.75 -9.02 32.58
C ASN A 739 -1.17 -10.42 32.11
N LEU A 740 -1.90 -11.18 32.93
CA LEU A 740 -2.46 -12.50 32.61
C LEU A 740 -3.99 -12.49 32.49
N ALA A 741 -4.64 -11.34 32.67
CA ALA A 741 -6.11 -11.22 32.66
C ALA A 741 -6.76 -11.67 31.34
N ASN A 742 -6.06 -11.49 30.20
CA ASN A 742 -6.52 -11.92 28.88
C ASN A 742 -6.00 -13.30 28.48
N ALA A 743 -5.33 -14.02 29.38
CA ALA A 743 -4.77 -15.36 29.10
C ALA A 743 -5.79 -16.49 29.38
N VAL A 744 -6.93 -16.18 29.99
CA VAL A 744 -8.03 -17.11 30.26
C VAL A 744 -9.37 -16.38 30.06
N GLU A 745 -10.28 -16.97 29.30
CA GLU A 745 -11.69 -16.58 29.22
C GLU A 745 -12.50 -17.41 30.23
N PHE A 746 -13.07 -16.76 31.24
CA PHE A 746 -13.86 -17.38 32.32
C PHE A 746 -15.35 -17.50 32.01
#